data_AF-A0A0S7ZJL6-F1
#
_entry.id   AF-A0A0S7ZJL6-F1
#
_cell.length_a   1.000
_cell.length_b   1.000
_cell.length_c   1.000
_cell.angle_alpha   90.00
_cell.angle_beta   90.00
_cell.angle_gamma   90.00
#
_symmetry.space_group_name_H-M   'P 1'
#
loop_
_entity.id
_entity.type
_entity.pdbx_description
1 polymer ?
#
loop_
_entity_poly.entity_id
_entity_poly.type
_entity_poly.pdbx_seq_one_letter_code
_entity_poly.pdbx_strand_id
1 'polypeptide(L)'
;MLGRLFAKNSLIICFAFILVACNSSSGGNGNLGGDETLDDNNQNTPELNYSVGGMIDNLIGSGLLLQNNDGDNLLVTDSGSANFNFPTQLADGDNYDVSVATQPSNPNQICSVANGMGSITAANVANISINCITESYTVGGTVNGLAGSGLVLQNTNGDQLPIAGTNTVDFTMGLSLDDGSSYQITIATQPSSPPQICTVTNGQGALNGSNVSDVSINCVTTLPDTYSVSGTVTNLSGAGLVLQNNGSDDLPVYGTGAVNFTFNTPMLSGDGYNVSVLTQPASPNQDCSATNARGTIAGNNINNVEVNCVLRSYTVGGAISGLTGTGLILQNNEGDYLGVNSDGDFTFNTALNDGESYSVTVLTQPSSPDQVCTINNGNGSIAGSNVIGVSVSCVTDSDTTPPNVLLQPTLRPLGSATPVVVIFDETMDTNNAFYSVAGTMAGESDGGVWSSTNTTNDTLTILPANGHWAPSLERSMVINARDSSGNPAAEITLTLDVHTGTLYFVNAAAADNSGSALSPSTAVQSIQTAISIAAMPATIVVSEGMYTFDSSVSGSITLVEGVSVFGAYNANYSDRNPAIYVSTLSDIASINLNSVIYANSADITNATVVDGFTIIGTPNSENSYAVRLEDGASPTIQNSVIYAGDSNHSYGVYIWDAAPLIINNNIDGGTGYNGYGIYISFHSSPQIIGNTVYGGNVILNARGIYNGGFSTATIQGNSISGGGGSSHSEGVRNEGSTPDIYNNIIDGGNGINWSAGIYNVHVSSPVIRNNTINGGSSSGEAFGIVTRDGAAPVLQNNIIFTRIGANSFCVYENEFSINSTVDTMQNNNLFACNTAYRDAEGGCAGNADGDDDPTTCNLTETNSLLDIPGGVSDNLAEDPLLFNISGNDGDIHTMNDNDWHLSPSTPMTVIEGGLNGRDQSPEWGFTVDMDGTDRPASGTPWGLGAYEPFN
;
A
#
# COMPACT_ATOMS: atom_id res chain seq x y z
N MET A 1 36.39 19.61 44.62
CA MET A 1 37.65 19.05 45.18
C MET A 1 38.79 19.58 44.30
N LEU A 2 39.41 20.72 44.60
CA LEU A 2 40.63 20.88 45.43
C LEU A 2 41.68 19.76 45.18
N GLY A 3 42.93 20.02 44.78
CA GLY A 3 43.66 21.27 44.62
C GLY A 3 45.11 21.03 44.14
N ARG A 4 45.74 22.10 43.65
CA ARG A 4 47.19 22.27 43.44
C ARG A 4 47.96 22.20 44.77
N LEU A 5 49.26 21.87 44.75
CA LEU A 5 50.39 22.58 45.42
C LEU A 5 51.71 21.77 45.25
N PHE A 6 52.77 22.30 44.64
CA PHE A 6 53.93 23.04 45.21
C PHE A 6 54.93 22.25 46.09
N ALA A 7 56.14 22.09 45.52
CA ALA A 7 57.45 22.59 45.98
C ALA A 7 58.09 22.18 47.34
N LYS A 8 59.35 21.73 47.18
CA LYS A 8 60.62 22.20 47.79
C LYS A 8 61.13 21.68 49.15
N ASN A 9 62.43 21.33 49.09
CA ASN A 9 63.55 21.59 50.03
C ASN A 9 63.65 20.68 51.28
N SER A 10 64.82 20.25 51.77
CA SER A 10 66.21 20.77 51.83
C SER A 10 67.18 19.56 51.99
N LEU A 11 68.53 19.65 51.85
CA LEU A 11 69.43 20.32 52.80
C LEU A 11 70.94 20.21 52.40
N ILE A 12 71.65 21.37 52.32
CA ILE A 12 73.01 21.71 52.86
C ILE A 12 74.29 21.16 52.13
N ILE A 13 75.38 21.90 51.84
CA ILE A 13 76.04 23.09 52.46
C ILE A 13 76.92 23.90 51.45
N CYS A 14 77.12 25.19 51.75
CA CYS A 14 77.99 26.21 51.12
C CYS A 14 79.52 25.97 51.18
N PHE A 15 80.30 26.57 50.25
CA PHE A 15 81.19 27.74 50.51
C PHE A 15 81.80 28.29 49.20
N ALA A 16 82.31 29.53 49.27
CA ALA A 16 82.43 30.52 48.20
C ALA A 16 83.87 30.88 47.74
N PHE A 17 83.94 31.31 46.47
CA PHE A 17 84.72 32.40 45.81
C PHE A 17 86.24 32.64 46.01
N ILE A 18 86.89 32.88 44.85
CA ILE A 18 87.94 33.88 44.43
C ILE A 18 88.78 33.21 43.32
N LEU A 19 89.38 33.81 42.27
CA LEU A 19 89.33 35.04 41.45
C LEU A 19 90.46 34.86 40.38
N VAL A 20 90.36 35.53 39.23
CA VAL A 20 91.46 35.95 38.29
C VAL A 20 91.96 35.00 37.16
N ALA A 21 91.43 35.29 35.95
CA ALA A 21 92.03 35.63 34.65
C ALA A 21 93.09 34.74 33.93
N CYS A 22 92.81 34.45 32.64
CA CYS A 22 93.65 34.88 31.51
C CYS A 22 92.90 34.90 30.15
N ASN A 23 93.05 36.01 29.41
CA ASN A 23 92.86 36.15 27.96
C ASN A 23 93.99 35.36 27.23
N SER A 24 94.07 35.11 25.92
CA SER A 24 93.77 35.97 24.75
C SER A 24 94.00 35.18 23.44
N SER A 25 93.15 35.43 22.45
CA SER A 25 93.43 35.76 21.03
C SER A 25 94.71 35.30 20.32
N SER A 26 94.57 34.75 19.11
CA SER A 26 95.55 34.88 18.03
C SER A 26 95.26 36.15 17.20
N GLY A 27 96.27 37.00 17.06
CA GLY A 27 96.28 38.20 16.23
C GLY A 27 96.99 37.98 14.90
N GLY A 28 96.73 38.86 13.93
CA GLY A 28 97.42 38.95 12.65
C GLY A 28 98.29 40.20 12.51
N ASN A 29 99.47 39.99 11.90
CA ASN A 29 100.36 40.88 11.13
C ASN A 29 101.08 42.10 11.75
N GLY A 30 102.40 42.15 11.50
CA GLY A 30 103.11 43.41 11.23
C GLY A 30 104.59 43.56 11.64
N ASN A 31 105.51 43.03 10.81
CA ASN A 31 106.76 43.65 10.30
C ASN A 31 108.00 44.01 11.20
N LEU A 32 109.18 43.82 10.57
CA LEU A 32 110.55 44.35 10.77
C LEU A 32 111.47 43.80 11.88
N GLY A 33 112.58 43.18 11.42
CA GLY A 33 113.92 43.67 11.75
C GLY A 33 114.86 42.72 12.51
N GLY A 34 115.94 42.30 11.83
CA GLY A 34 117.30 42.39 12.36
C GLY A 34 117.82 41.33 13.33
N ASP A 35 118.60 40.41 12.76
CA ASP A 35 120.01 40.15 13.08
C ASP A 35 120.45 39.32 14.32
N GLU A 36 121.28 38.33 13.98
CA GLU A 36 122.38 37.67 14.69
C GLU A 36 122.22 36.83 15.99
N THR A 37 122.52 35.53 15.80
CA THR A 37 123.47 34.65 16.56
C THR A 37 122.92 33.41 17.30
N LEU A 38 123.38 32.22 16.82
CA LEU A 38 123.97 31.01 17.48
C LEU A 38 123.49 30.68 18.92
N ASP A 39 123.15 29.47 19.36
CA ASP A 39 123.59 28.05 19.23
C ASP A 39 122.58 27.26 20.12
N ASP A 40 122.05 26.06 19.86
CA ASP A 40 122.66 24.73 20.04
C ASP A 40 121.53 23.67 19.87
N ASN A 41 121.92 22.46 19.49
CA ASN A 41 121.09 21.28 19.22
C ASN A 41 120.33 20.75 20.45
N ASN A 42 119.04 20.40 20.28
CA ASN A 42 118.48 19.19 20.91
C ASN A 42 117.25 18.67 20.16
N GLN A 43 117.17 17.35 20.05
CA GLN A 43 116.14 16.60 19.33
C GLN A 43 114.76 16.72 19.97
N ASN A 44 113.72 16.93 19.16
CA ASN A 44 112.34 16.56 19.52
C ASN A 44 111.67 15.93 18.31
N THR A 45 111.26 14.67 18.46
CA THR A 45 110.53 13.87 17.46
C THR A 45 109.11 14.42 17.27
N PRO A 46 108.53 14.42 16.05
CA PRO A 46 107.14 14.85 15.84
C PRO A 46 106.17 13.94 16.61
N GLU A 47 105.25 14.51 17.41
CA GLU A 47 104.06 13.77 17.85
C GLU A 47 103.27 13.35 16.61
N LEU A 48 102.98 12.06 16.52
CA LEU A 48 102.17 11.48 15.45
C LEU A 48 100.70 11.53 15.88
N ASN A 49 99.88 12.26 15.11
CA ASN A 49 98.43 12.28 15.28
C ASN A 49 97.78 11.30 14.29
N TYR A 50 96.69 10.65 14.72
CA TYR A 50 96.01 9.59 13.99
C TYR A 50 94.54 9.94 13.73
N SER A 51 94.03 9.57 12.57
CA SER A 51 92.63 9.80 12.20
C SER A 51 91.69 8.77 12.81
N VAL A 52 90.49 9.23 13.18
CA VAL A 52 89.36 8.36 13.54
C VAL A 52 88.36 8.38 12.40
N GLY A 53 88.09 7.21 11.84
CA GLY A 53 87.23 7.06 10.68
C GLY A 53 86.73 5.64 10.51
N GLY A 54 85.98 5.44 9.43
CA GLY A 54 85.27 4.21 9.19
C GLY A 54 84.50 4.21 7.88
N MET A 55 83.60 3.25 7.76
CA MET A 55 82.71 3.10 6.61
C MET A 55 81.25 3.25 7.07
N ILE A 56 80.49 4.02 6.31
CA ILE A 56 79.03 4.09 6.37
C ILE A 56 78.51 3.18 5.27
N ASP A 57 77.49 2.38 5.58
CA ASP A 57 76.76 1.55 4.64
C ASP A 57 75.26 1.88 4.68
N ASN A 58 74.63 1.80 3.51
CA ASN A 58 73.18 1.94 3.31
C ASN A 58 72.57 3.30 3.72
N LEU A 59 73.37 4.38 3.72
CA LEU A 59 72.85 5.74 3.94
C LEU A 59 72.14 6.26 2.68
N ILE A 60 70.82 6.32 2.71
CA ILE A 60 69.98 6.88 1.65
C ILE A 60 69.47 8.27 2.06
N GLY A 61 69.16 8.46 3.34
CA GLY A 61 68.60 9.67 3.90
C GLY A 61 69.62 10.80 4.04
N SER A 62 69.14 12.04 3.96
CA SER A 62 69.96 13.23 4.25
C SER A 62 69.96 13.59 5.74
N GLY A 63 71.04 14.23 6.21
CA GLY A 63 71.10 14.85 7.54
C GLY A 63 71.77 14.00 8.62
N LEU A 64 72.44 12.90 8.27
CA LEU A 64 73.24 12.12 9.22
C LEU A 64 74.34 12.99 9.82
N LEU A 65 74.33 13.13 11.15
CA LEU A 65 75.39 13.79 11.91
C LEU A 65 76.06 12.78 12.82
N LEU A 66 77.34 12.49 12.57
CA LEU A 66 78.17 11.69 13.45
C LEU A 66 78.89 12.62 14.45
N GLN A 67 79.11 12.14 15.66
CA GLN A 67 79.80 12.90 16.71
C GLN A 67 80.87 12.02 17.36
N ASN A 68 82.07 12.55 17.51
CA ASN A 68 83.15 11.95 18.29
C ASN A 68 83.41 12.77 19.56
N ASN A 69 83.47 12.09 20.71
CA ASN A 69 83.83 12.65 22.02
C ASN A 69 83.05 13.94 22.40
N ASP A 70 81.75 14.00 22.12
CA ASP A 70 80.85 15.12 22.45
C ASP A 70 81.27 16.52 21.95
N GLY A 71 82.08 16.60 20.87
CA GLY A 71 82.54 17.90 20.36
C GLY A 71 83.03 17.93 18.91
N ASP A 72 83.45 16.81 18.34
CA ASP A 72 83.92 16.73 16.95
C ASP A 72 82.82 16.15 16.05
N ASN A 73 82.01 17.04 15.48
CA ASN A 73 80.85 16.66 14.67
C ASN A 73 81.19 16.57 13.19
N LEU A 74 80.70 15.53 12.52
CA LEU A 74 80.83 15.31 11.10
C LEU A 74 79.46 15.19 10.45
N LEU A 75 79.09 16.17 9.64
CA LEU A 75 77.91 16.09 8.77
C LEU A 75 78.26 15.22 7.57
N VAL A 76 77.55 14.12 7.40
CA VAL A 76 77.72 13.24 6.25
C VAL A 76 76.83 13.76 5.12
N THR A 77 77.44 14.02 3.97
CA THR A 77 76.75 14.55 2.78
C THR A 77 76.73 13.57 1.61
N ASP A 78 77.58 12.55 1.63
CA ASP A 78 77.60 11.48 0.65
C ASP A 78 76.55 10.41 0.98
N SER A 79 75.87 9.88 -0.04
CA SER A 79 74.92 8.77 0.08
C SER A 79 75.53 7.45 -0.39
N GLY A 80 74.90 6.33 -0.02
CA GLY A 80 75.36 4.98 -0.27
C GLY A 80 76.41 4.52 0.73
N SER A 81 77.40 3.77 0.26
CA SER A 81 78.54 3.34 1.07
C SER A 81 79.69 4.32 0.92
N ALA A 82 80.09 4.97 2.02
CA ALA A 82 81.11 6.03 2.01
C ALA A 82 82.08 5.87 3.17
N ASN A 83 83.37 6.11 2.92
CA ASN A 83 84.35 6.24 3.98
C ASN A 83 84.21 7.62 4.62
N PHE A 84 84.28 7.68 5.94
CA PHE A 84 84.28 8.93 6.68
C PHE A 84 85.53 9.03 7.56
N ASN A 85 86.00 10.25 7.78
CA ASN A 85 87.01 10.56 8.78
C ASN A 85 86.58 11.80 9.54
N PHE A 86 86.70 11.76 10.86
CA PHE A 86 86.49 12.93 11.69
C PHE A 86 87.57 13.99 11.41
N PRO A 87 87.22 15.29 11.41
CA PRO A 87 88.16 16.37 11.11
C PRO A 87 89.31 16.46 12.12
N THR A 88 89.05 16.15 13.40
CA THR A 88 90.05 16.24 14.45
C THR A 88 90.83 14.93 14.56
N GLN A 89 92.15 15.01 14.39
CA GLN A 89 93.05 13.88 14.65
C GLN A 89 93.38 13.80 16.15
N LEU A 90 93.53 12.58 16.67
CA LEU A 90 93.81 12.31 18.08
C LEU A 90 95.25 11.81 18.26
N ALA A 91 95.86 12.10 19.42
CA ALA A 91 97.21 11.66 19.74
C ALA A 91 97.24 10.17 20.14
N ASP A 92 98.43 9.57 20.14
CA ASP A 92 98.60 8.19 20.66
C ASP A 92 98.16 8.09 22.13
N GLY A 93 97.29 7.12 22.44
CA GLY A 93 96.70 6.93 23.77
C GLY A 93 95.38 7.66 24.05
N ASP A 94 94.93 8.58 23.17
CA ASP A 94 93.62 9.23 23.31
C ASP A 94 92.47 8.24 23.07
N ASN A 95 91.34 8.46 23.75
CA ASN A 95 90.10 7.70 23.52
C ASN A 95 89.26 8.34 22.41
N TYR A 96 88.50 7.52 21.69
CA TYR A 96 87.44 7.95 20.78
C TYR A 96 86.11 7.31 21.20
N ASP A 97 85.01 8.04 20.99
CA ASP A 97 83.63 7.61 21.25
C ASP A 97 82.72 8.23 20.18
N VAL A 98 82.40 7.42 19.17
CA VAL A 98 81.63 7.78 17.98
C VAL A 98 80.19 7.35 18.17
N SER A 99 79.28 8.31 18.06
CA SER A 99 77.83 8.12 18.14
C SER A 99 77.09 8.85 17.00
N VAL A 100 75.80 8.53 16.83
CA VAL A 100 74.91 9.24 15.90
C VAL A 100 74.21 10.36 16.67
N ALA A 101 74.54 11.61 16.35
CA ALA A 101 73.93 12.79 16.95
C ALA A 101 72.61 13.19 16.29
N THR A 102 72.42 12.88 15.00
CA THR A 102 71.16 13.12 14.29
C THR A 102 70.94 12.04 13.24
N GLN A 103 69.77 11.40 13.28
CA GLN A 103 69.37 10.39 12.30
C GLN A 103 68.94 11.04 10.97
N PRO A 104 69.14 10.37 9.83
CA PRO A 104 68.63 10.84 8.53
C PRO A 104 67.10 10.88 8.49
N SER A 105 66.53 11.87 7.80
CA SER A 105 65.07 12.12 7.80
C SER A 105 64.41 12.23 6.43
N ASN A 106 65.13 11.99 5.33
CA ASN A 106 64.57 12.03 3.97
C ASN A 106 65.34 11.09 3.01
N PRO A 107 64.98 9.78 2.93
CA PRO A 107 63.99 9.09 3.76
C PRO A 107 64.43 8.92 5.21
N ASN A 108 63.47 8.66 6.11
CA ASN A 108 63.73 8.30 7.50
C ASN A 108 64.58 7.02 7.57
N GLN A 109 65.72 7.12 8.22
CA GLN A 109 66.59 5.97 8.46
C GLN A 109 67.09 5.94 9.90
N ILE A 110 67.40 4.75 10.37
CA ILE A 110 68.07 4.52 11.65
C ILE A 110 69.48 4.01 11.37
N CYS A 111 70.47 4.84 11.64
CA CYS A 111 71.89 4.50 11.60
C CYS A 111 72.37 4.06 12.98
N SER A 112 73.15 2.98 13.01
CA SER A 112 73.73 2.39 14.22
C SER A 112 75.25 2.32 14.09
N VAL A 113 75.96 2.54 15.20
CA VAL A 113 77.44 2.54 15.23
C VAL A 113 77.96 1.22 15.80
N ALA A 114 78.88 0.59 15.09
CA ALA A 114 79.69 -0.53 15.55
C ALA A 114 81.17 -0.13 15.64
N ASN A 115 81.88 -0.66 16.65
CA ASN A 115 83.26 -0.28 17.00
C ASN A 115 83.45 1.22 17.29
N GLY A 116 82.39 1.91 17.72
CA GLY A 116 82.39 3.36 17.94
C GLY A 116 83.27 3.85 19.08
N MET A 117 83.68 2.98 20.01
CA MET A 117 84.52 3.35 21.15
C MET A 117 85.87 2.62 21.14
N GLY A 118 86.94 3.30 21.56
CA GLY A 118 88.27 2.70 21.70
C GLY A 118 89.37 3.70 22.06
N SER A 119 90.63 3.30 21.90
CA SER A 119 91.81 4.17 22.09
C SER A 119 92.77 4.08 20.90
N ILE A 120 93.51 5.15 20.64
CA ILE A 120 94.53 5.20 19.58
C ILE A 120 95.76 4.39 20.01
N THR A 121 96.23 3.48 19.13
CA THR A 121 97.41 2.62 19.37
C THR A 121 98.38 2.68 18.19
N ALA A 122 99.05 3.82 18.05
CA ALA A 122 100.04 4.12 17.01
C ALA A 122 99.59 3.86 15.56
N ALA A 123 98.27 3.92 15.28
CA ALA A 123 97.68 3.76 13.95
C ALA A 123 96.32 4.46 13.83
N ASN A 124 95.94 4.82 12.60
CA ASN A 124 94.61 5.34 12.28
C ASN A 124 93.52 4.29 12.59
N VAL A 125 92.42 4.75 13.18
CA VAL A 125 91.21 3.93 13.38
C VAL A 125 90.38 4.03 12.10
N ALA A 126 90.14 2.90 11.45
CA ALA A 126 89.41 2.82 10.19
C ALA A 126 88.33 1.72 10.19
N ASN A 127 88.10 1.07 11.33
CA ASN A 127 87.21 -0.09 11.48
C ASN A 127 85.85 0.27 12.12
N ILE A 128 85.54 1.56 12.28
CA ILE A 128 84.21 2.00 12.71
C ILE A 128 83.24 1.74 11.56
N SER A 129 82.09 1.15 11.87
CA SER A 129 81.06 0.85 10.88
C SER A 129 79.76 1.51 11.29
N ILE A 130 79.17 2.27 10.37
CA ILE A 130 77.84 2.86 10.53
C ILE A 130 76.91 2.13 9.57
N ASN A 131 75.91 1.43 10.08
CA ASN A 131 74.91 0.76 9.25
C ASN A 131 73.56 1.46 9.39
N CYS A 132 73.01 1.93 8.27
CA CYS A 132 71.73 2.61 8.21
C CYS A 132 70.63 1.68 7.65
N ILE A 133 69.45 1.70 8.27
CA ILE A 133 68.28 0.94 7.83
C ILE A 133 67.15 1.93 7.58
N THR A 134 66.52 1.88 6.42
CA THR A 134 65.34 2.70 6.10
C THR A 134 64.12 2.19 6.84
N GLU A 135 63.34 3.09 7.44
CA GLU A 135 62.06 2.72 8.05
C GLU A 135 61.03 2.35 6.97
N SER A 136 60.04 1.52 7.29
CA SER A 136 59.01 1.09 6.33
C SER A 136 57.60 1.38 6.86
N TYR A 137 56.69 1.80 5.98
CA TYR A 137 55.30 2.14 6.31
C TYR A 137 54.30 1.39 5.42
N THR A 138 53.05 1.25 5.89
CA THR A 138 51.98 0.58 5.14
C THR A 138 51.14 1.55 4.31
N VAL A 139 50.43 1.01 3.31
CA VAL A 139 49.45 1.73 2.49
C VAL A 139 48.09 1.05 2.66
N GLY A 140 47.07 1.80 3.04
CA GLY A 140 45.71 1.32 3.28
C GLY A 140 44.67 2.40 2.99
N GLY A 141 43.42 2.06 3.24
CA GLY A 141 42.29 2.88 2.87
C GLY A 141 40.95 2.18 3.09
N THR A 142 39.90 2.69 2.45
CA THR A 142 38.53 2.17 2.58
C THR A 142 37.91 1.90 1.21
N VAL A 143 37.18 0.79 1.09
CA VAL A 143 36.29 0.47 -0.02
C VAL A 143 34.87 0.81 0.38
N ASN A 144 34.16 1.59 -0.43
CA ASN A 144 32.76 1.97 -0.22
C ASN A 144 31.87 1.37 -1.33
N GLY A 145 30.65 0.95 -0.97
CA GLY A 145 29.66 0.45 -1.93
C GLY A 145 29.96 -0.93 -2.51
N LEU A 146 30.79 -1.76 -1.85
CA LEU A 146 31.11 -3.10 -2.33
C LEU A 146 29.93 -4.05 -2.08
N ALA A 147 29.21 -4.43 -3.12
CA ALA A 147 28.15 -5.45 -3.08
C ALA A 147 28.61 -6.76 -3.72
N GLY A 148 29.51 -6.68 -4.71
CA GLY A 148 29.99 -7.80 -5.51
C GLY A 148 31.22 -8.48 -4.94
N SER A 149 31.33 -9.77 -5.20
CA SER A 149 32.52 -10.56 -4.85
C SER A 149 33.60 -10.50 -5.95
N GLY A 150 34.87 -10.68 -5.58
CA GLY A 150 35.99 -10.82 -6.51
C GLY A 150 36.88 -9.59 -6.68
N LEU A 151 36.67 -8.51 -5.90
CA LEU A 151 37.54 -7.33 -5.92
C LEU A 151 38.97 -7.68 -5.49
N VAL A 152 39.95 -7.30 -6.30
CA VAL A 152 41.38 -7.42 -5.97
C VAL A 152 42.07 -6.09 -6.21
N LEU A 153 42.72 -5.54 -5.18
CA LEU A 153 43.56 -4.35 -5.26
C LEU A 153 45.01 -4.75 -5.53
N GLN A 154 45.75 -3.91 -6.25
CA GLN A 154 47.16 -4.11 -6.59
C GLN A 154 47.98 -2.84 -6.37
N ASN A 155 49.16 -2.99 -5.76
CA ASN A 155 50.15 -1.92 -5.62
C ASN A 155 51.33 -2.05 -6.63
N THR A 156 52.13 -1.00 -6.79
CA THR A 156 53.25 -0.89 -7.77
C THR A 156 54.33 -1.97 -7.65
N ASN A 157 54.51 -2.52 -6.45
CA ASN A 157 55.45 -3.60 -6.16
C ASN A 157 54.92 -5.00 -6.55
N GLY A 158 53.70 -5.09 -7.08
CA GLY A 158 53.03 -6.34 -7.43
C GLY A 158 52.28 -6.99 -6.26
N ASP A 159 52.24 -6.36 -5.09
CA ASP A 159 51.42 -6.82 -3.96
C ASP A 159 49.94 -6.76 -4.35
N GLN A 160 49.21 -7.86 -4.11
CA GLN A 160 47.80 -8.00 -4.44
C GLN A 160 47.00 -8.36 -3.19
N LEU A 161 45.89 -7.66 -2.97
CA LEU A 161 45.01 -7.85 -1.83
C LEU A 161 43.58 -8.15 -2.31
N PRO A 162 43.10 -9.40 -2.19
CA PRO A 162 41.69 -9.72 -2.34
C PRO A 162 40.89 -9.05 -1.21
N ILE A 163 39.79 -8.37 -1.55
CA ILE A 163 38.91 -7.73 -0.59
C ILE A 163 37.72 -8.65 -0.31
N ALA A 164 37.45 -8.87 0.98
CA ALA A 164 36.31 -9.66 1.45
C ALA A 164 35.42 -8.80 2.34
N GLY A 165 34.10 -8.90 2.16
CA GLY A 165 33.10 -8.10 2.90
C GLY A 165 32.07 -7.46 1.95
N THR A 166 31.16 -6.68 2.53
CA THR A 166 30.13 -5.93 1.81
C THR A 166 29.98 -4.52 2.37
N ASN A 167 29.38 -3.61 1.61
CA ASN A 167 29.26 -2.17 1.87
C ASN A 167 30.61 -1.48 2.04
N THR A 168 31.02 -1.26 3.28
CA THR A 168 32.23 -0.50 3.62
C THR A 168 33.28 -1.45 4.21
N VAL A 169 34.45 -1.51 3.58
CA VAL A 169 35.54 -2.42 3.97
C VAL A 169 36.85 -1.65 4.05
N ASP A 170 37.43 -1.55 5.25
CA ASP A 170 38.79 -1.03 5.42
C ASP A 170 39.83 -2.06 4.95
N PHE A 171 40.89 -1.58 4.31
CA PHE A 171 41.97 -2.41 3.80
C PHE A 171 43.35 -1.85 4.15
N THR A 172 44.33 -2.73 4.23
CA THR A 172 45.76 -2.37 4.34
C THR A 172 46.55 -3.38 3.51
N MET A 173 47.38 -2.90 2.59
CA MET A 173 48.24 -3.75 1.77
C MET A 173 49.21 -4.54 2.65
N GLY A 174 49.48 -5.79 2.27
CA GLY A 174 50.21 -6.74 3.12
C GLY A 174 51.70 -6.44 3.23
N LEU A 175 52.28 -5.79 2.22
CA LEU A 175 53.70 -5.46 2.17
C LEU A 175 53.95 -3.98 2.53
N SER A 176 54.68 -3.75 3.63
CA SER A 176 55.24 -2.42 3.96
C SER A 176 56.28 -2.01 2.92
N LEU A 177 56.33 -0.72 2.61
CA LEU A 177 57.30 -0.13 1.69
C LEU A 177 58.28 0.76 2.46
N ASP A 178 59.54 0.82 2.04
CA ASP A 178 60.54 1.72 2.63
C ASP A 178 60.11 3.18 2.48
N ASP A 179 60.41 4.01 3.46
CA ASP A 179 60.13 5.45 3.43
C ASP A 179 60.73 6.11 2.19
N GLY A 180 60.01 7.06 1.60
CA GLY A 180 60.33 7.65 0.30
C GLY A 180 59.95 6.79 -0.93
N SER A 181 59.51 5.54 -0.75
CA SER A 181 59.00 4.72 -1.87
C SER A 181 57.67 5.25 -2.40
N SER A 182 57.47 5.19 -3.72
CA SER A 182 56.19 5.51 -4.36
C SER A 182 55.22 4.31 -4.32
N TYR A 183 53.94 4.58 -4.06
CA TYR A 183 52.85 3.61 -4.17
C TYR A 183 51.84 4.04 -5.23
N GLN A 184 51.15 3.05 -5.82
CA GLN A 184 50.02 3.25 -6.73
C GLN A 184 49.06 2.07 -6.59
N ILE A 185 47.92 2.30 -5.96
CA ILE A 185 46.81 1.36 -5.82
C ILE A 185 45.98 1.39 -7.10
N THR A 186 45.80 0.21 -7.69
CA THR A 186 45.00 -0.04 -8.87
C THR A 186 44.06 -1.21 -8.63
N ILE A 187 43.03 -1.36 -9.46
CA ILE A 187 42.09 -2.48 -9.40
C ILE A 187 42.59 -3.55 -10.37
N ALA A 188 43.02 -4.69 -9.84
CA ALA A 188 43.45 -5.84 -10.64
C ALA A 188 42.25 -6.65 -11.15
N THR A 189 41.20 -6.77 -10.34
CA THR A 189 39.98 -7.50 -10.69
C THR A 189 38.77 -6.72 -10.17
N GLN A 190 37.80 -6.43 -11.05
CA GLN A 190 36.52 -5.85 -10.67
C GLN A 190 35.58 -6.93 -10.09
N PRO A 191 34.65 -6.58 -9.18
CA PRO A 191 33.69 -7.53 -8.66
C PRO A 191 32.67 -7.93 -9.73
N SER A 192 32.24 -9.21 -9.74
CA SER A 192 31.40 -9.76 -10.81
C SER A 192 30.07 -10.36 -10.35
N SER A 193 29.81 -10.43 -9.04
CA SER A 193 28.59 -11.06 -8.52
C SER A 193 28.10 -10.37 -7.23
N PRO A 194 27.20 -9.37 -7.35
CA PRO A 194 26.77 -8.69 -8.59
C PRO A 194 27.91 -7.93 -9.31
N PRO A 195 27.81 -7.69 -10.63
CA PRO A 195 28.78 -6.86 -11.36
C PRO A 195 28.85 -5.44 -10.80
N GLN A 196 30.05 -4.96 -10.53
CA GLN A 196 30.28 -3.58 -10.13
C GLN A 196 31.49 -2.98 -10.83
N ILE A 197 31.50 -1.65 -10.93
CA ILE A 197 32.69 -0.89 -11.28
C ILE A 197 33.18 -0.19 -10.03
N CYS A 198 34.35 -0.58 -9.55
CA CYS A 198 35.09 0.13 -8.53
C CYS A 198 36.05 1.15 -9.18
N THR A 199 36.26 2.29 -8.53
CA THR A 199 37.18 3.34 -8.98
C THR A 199 38.07 3.78 -7.81
N VAL A 200 39.34 4.10 -8.10
CA VAL A 200 40.32 4.49 -7.08
C VAL A 200 40.47 6.01 -7.02
N THR A 201 40.40 6.57 -5.82
CA THR A 201 40.75 7.96 -5.50
C THR A 201 41.83 7.99 -4.42
N ASN A 202 42.70 9.01 -4.46
CA ASN A 202 43.90 9.10 -3.61
C ASN A 202 44.82 7.87 -3.68
N GLY A 203 44.77 7.09 -4.76
CA GLY A 203 45.51 5.83 -4.88
C GLY A 203 47.00 5.96 -5.15
N GLN A 204 47.59 7.16 -5.22
CA GLN A 204 48.99 7.33 -5.60
C GLN A 204 49.71 8.37 -4.74
N GLY A 205 50.98 8.10 -4.39
CA GLY A 205 51.79 9.00 -3.58
C GLY A 205 53.17 8.42 -3.27
N ALA A 206 53.89 9.07 -2.35
CA ALA A 206 55.13 8.56 -1.76
C ALA A 206 54.99 8.50 -0.24
N LEU A 207 55.60 7.51 0.38
CA LEU A 207 55.68 7.43 1.84
C LEU A 207 56.56 8.57 2.37
N ASN A 208 56.08 9.22 3.42
CA ASN A 208 56.75 10.35 4.06
C ASN A 208 56.58 10.27 5.59
N GLY A 209 57.30 9.35 6.22
CA GLY A 209 57.39 9.24 7.66
C GLY A 209 56.14 8.70 8.38
N SER A 210 55.13 8.21 7.67
CA SER A 210 53.93 7.62 8.26
C SER A 210 53.20 6.65 7.32
N ASN A 211 52.32 5.82 7.88
CA ASN A 211 51.37 5.00 7.11
C ASN A 211 50.41 5.88 6.32
N VAL A 212 50.01 5.42 5.14
CA VAL A 212 48.96 6.01 4.32
C VAL A 212 47.66 5.26 4.60
N SER A 213 46.57 5.96 4.85
CA SER A 213 45.28 5.37 5.22
C SER A 213 44.07 6.02 4.53
N ASP A 214 44.30 6.90 3.55
CA ASP A 214 43.29 7.76 2.92
C ASP A 214 43.00 7.39 1.44
N VAL A 215 43.48 6.21 0.99
CA VAL A 215 43.09 5.66 -0.31
C VAL A 215 41.60 5.30 -0.26
N SER A 216 40.82 5.72 -1.25
CA SER A 216 39.38 5.44 -1.28
C SER A 216 38.99 4.72 -2.58
N ILE A 217 38.30 3.59 -2.45
CA ILE A 217 37.79 2.78 -3.55
C ILE A 217 36.26 2.89 -3.55
N ASN A 218 35.66 3.50 -4.56
CA ASN A 218 34.19 3.62 -4.64
C ASN A 218 33.65 2.65 -5.69
N CYS A 219 32.78 1.73 -5.27
CA CYS A 219 32.15 0.71 -6.09
C CYS A 219 30.68 1.04 -6.35
N VAL A 220 30.27 0.94 -7.61
CA VAL A 220 28.87 1.13 -8.05
C VAL A 220 28.38 -0.14 -8.74
N THR A 221 27.20 -0.64 -8.36
CA THR A 221 26.55 -1.77 -9.03
C THR A 221 26.14 -1.35 -10.44
N THR A 222 26.57 -2.13 -11.44
CA THR A 222 26.11 -1.97 -12.81
C THR A 222 25.04 -3.03 -13.06
N LEU A 223 23.77 -2.61 -13.09
CA LEU A 223 22.71 -3.48 -13.61
C LEU A 223 22.83 -3.51 -15.14
N PRO A 224 22.81 -4.68 -15.79
CA PRO A 224 22.69 -4.72 -17.24
C PRO A 224 21.32 -4.15 -17.62
N ASP A 225 21.29 -3.35 -18.68
CA ASP A 225 20.03 -2.87 -19.24
C ASP A 225 19.14 -4.08 -19.55
N THR A 226 17.94 -4.08 -19.01
CA THR A 226 16.93 -5.09 -19.30
C THR A 226 15.88 -4.51 -20.24
N TYR A 227 15.30 -5.37 -21.07
CA TYR A 227 14.36 -5.00 -22.11
C TYR A 227 13.09 -5.84 -22.00
N SER A 228 11.95 -5.22 -22.24
CA SER A 228 10.66 -5.88 -22.20
C SER A 228 10.30 -6.51 -23.55
N VAL A 229 9.48 -7.56 -23.48
CA VAL A 229 8.78 -8.12 -24.63
C VAL A 229 7.29 -7.81 -24.47
N SER A 230 6.76 -7.03 -25.40
CA SER A 230 5.39 -6.53 -25.40
C SER A 230 4.81 -6.54 -26.82
N GLY A 231 3.52 -6.27 -26.88
CA GLY A 231 2.78 -6.34 -28.12
C GLY A 231 1.32 -5.97 -27.96
N THR A 232 0.55 -6.25 -29.00
CA THR A 232 -0.88 -5.98 -29.03
C THR A 232 -1.63 -7.23 -29.47
N VAL A 233 -2.65 -7.60 -28.70
CA VAL A 233 -3.70 -8.52 -29.09
C VAL A 233 -4.78 -7.74 -29.84
N THR A 234 -5.26 -8.23 -30.97
CA THR A 234 -6.37 -7.66 -31.73
C THR A 234 -7.52 -8.65 -31.87
N ASN A 235 -8.74 -8.13 -31.95
CA ASN A 235 -9.98 -8.88 -32.09
C ASN A 235 -10.23 -9.89 -30.95
N LEU A 236 -9.73 -9.62 -29.74
CA LEU A 236 -10.00 -10.45 -28.56
C LEU A 236 -11.46 -10.23 -28.11
N SER A 237 -12.23 -11.29 -28.00
CA SER A 237 -13.62 -11.26 -27.54
C SER A 237 -13.85 -12.31 -26.45
N GLY A 238 -13.13 -13.43 -26.48
CA GLY A 238 -13.25 -14.52 -25.53
C GLY A 238 -12.38 -14.34 -24.29
N ALA A 239 -12.84 -14.87 -23.16
CA ALA A 239 -12.04 -14.96 -21.94
C ALA A 239 -11.07 -16.16 -21.96
N GLY A 240 -9.97 -16.06 -21.20
CA GLY A 240 -9.04 -17.16 -20.94
C GLY A 240 -7.78 -17.21 -21.82
N LEU A 241 -7.49 -16.15 -22.59
CA LEU A 241 -6.23 -16.06 -23.35
C LEU A 241 -5.03 -16.07 -22.39
N VAL A 242 -4.10 -16.98 -22.60
CA VAL A 242 -2.79 -16.98 -21.94
C VAL A 242 -1.70 -17.01 -23.00
N LEU A 243 -0.85 -15.99 -23.01
CA LEU A 243 0.37 -15.94 -23.82
C LEU A 243 1.52 -16.53 -23.00
N GLN A 244 2.49 -17.14 -23.66
CA GLN A 244 3.68 -17.71 -23.01
C GLN A 244 4.92 -17.29 -23.77
N ASN A 245 5.88 -16.71 -23.07
CA ASN A 245 7.22 -16.45 -23.59
C ASN A 245 8.19 -17.53 -23.11
N ASN A 246 8.98 -18.09 -24.04
CA ASN A 246 10.08 -19.02 -23.77
C ASN A 246 9.74 -20.27 -22.94
N GLY A 247 8.47 -20.67 -22.85
CA GLY A 247 8.04 -21.93 -22.23
C GLY A 247 7.78 -21.89 -20.71
N SER A 248 7.87 -20.71 -20.07
CA SER A 248 7.65 -20.58 -18.61
C SER A 248 7.12 -19.22 -18.15
N ASP A 249 7.19 -18.18 -18.98
CA ASP A 249 6.74 -16.83 -18.65
C ASP A 249 5.32 -16.64 -19.18
N ASP A 250 4.35 -17.09 -18.39
CA ASP A 250 2.93 -17.14 -18.75
C ASP A 250 2.22 -15.84 -18.35
N LEU A 251 1.50 -15.23 -19.30
CA LEU A 251 0.80 -13.96 -19.16
C LEU A 251 -0.69 -14.14 -19.51
N PRO A 252 -1.58 -14.16 -18.50
CA PRO A 252 -3.02 -14.02 -18.73
C PRO A 252 -3.33 -12.65 -19.34
N VAL A 253 -4.13 -12.62 -20.41
CA VAL A 253 -4.56 -11.37 -21.07
C VAL A 253 -6.03 -11.12 -20.77
N TYR A 254 -6.33 -9.93 -20.20
CA TYR A 254 -7.67 -9.50 -19.81
C TYR A 254 -8.18 -8.38 -20.72
N GLY A 255 -9.49 -8.32 -20.95
CA GLY A 255 -10.15 -7.28 -21.75
C GLY A 255 -10.73 -7.80 -23.07
N THR A 256 -11.25 -6.88 -23.88
CA THR A 256 -11.84 -7.16 -25.21
C THR A 256 -11.38 -6.12 -26.23
N GLY A 257 -11.48 -6.44 -27.51
CA GLY A 257 -11.02 -5.60 -28.62
C GLY A 257 -9.51 -5.65 -28.83
N ALA A 258 -8.86 -4.49 -28.79
CA ALA A 258 -7.41 -4.36 -28.88
C ALA A 258 -6.82 -4.20 -27.48
N VAL A 259 -5.93 -5.10 -27.08
CA VAL A 259 -5.35 -5.14 -25.73
C VAL A 259 -3.83 -5.15 -25.86
N ASN A 260 -3.16 -4.17 -25.27
CA ASN A 260 -1.70 -4.17 -25.17
C ASN A 260 -1.27 -5.11 -24.04
N PHE A 261 -0.19 -5.85 -24.24
CA PHE A 261 0.37 -6.76 -23.25
C PHE A 261 1.88 -6.56 -23.14
N THR A 262 2.43 -6.80 -21.96
CA THR A 262 3.87 -6.81 -21.68
C THR A 262 4.16 -7.98 -20.76
N PHE A 263 5.14 -8.81 -21.09
CA PHE A 263 5.60 -9.89 -20.21
C PHE A 263 6.35 -9.31 -19.01
N ASN A 264 6.11 -9.90 -17.83
CA ASN A 264 6.65 -9.40 -16.56
C ASN A 264 8.14 -9.70 -16.39
N THR A 265 8.66 -10.73 -17.07
CA THR A 265 10.07 -11.13 -16.95
C THR A 265 10.93 -10.26 -17.87
N PRO A 266 11.74 -9.32 -17.35
CA PRO A 266 12.62 -8.51 -18.17
C PRO A 266 13.79 -9.35 -18.69
N MET A 267 14.21 -9.10 -19.92
CA MET A 267 15.19 -9.93 -20.65
C MET A 267 16.43 -9.13 -21.04
N LEU A 268 17.60 -9.77 -21.13
CA LEU A 268 18.86 -9.09 -21.42
C LEU A 268 19.07 -8.90 -22.93
N SER A 269 19.89 -7.91 -23.30
CA SER A 269 20.40 -7.81 -24.67
C SER A 269 21.16 -9.09 -25.05
N GLY A 270 20.80 -9.70 -26.19
CA GLY A 270 21.31 -10.99 -26.65
C GLY A 270 20.42 -12.19 -26.32
N ASP A 271 19.44 -12.05 -25.44
CA ASP A 271 18.49 -13.12 -25.15
C ASP A 271 17.50 -13.32 -26.31
N GLY A 272 17.10 -14.58 -26.52
CA GLY A 272 16.06 -14.95 -27.46
C GLY A 272 14.68 -14.89 -26.82
N TYR A 273 13.67 -14.35 -27.51
CA TYR A 273 12.27 -14.42 -27.10
C TYR A 273 11.47 -15.30 -28.06
N ASN A 274 10.45 -15.97 -27.55
CA ASN A 274 9.53 -16.80 -28.32
C ASN A 274 8.16 -16.84 -27.64
N VAL A 275 7.29 -15.94 -28.08
CA VAL A 275 5.90 -15.79 -27.64
C VAL A 275 5.01 -16.79 -28.38
N SER A 276 4.17 -17.48 -27.63
CA SER A 276 3.20 -18.45 -28.13
C SER A 276 1.87 -18.29 -27.39
N VAL A 277 0.79 -18.83 -27.97
CA VAL A 277 -0.50 -18.91 -27.28
C VAL A 277 -0.52 -20.22 -26.51
N LEU A 278 -0.51 -20.13 -25.19
CA LEU A 278 -0.59 -21.29 -24.29
C LEU A 278 -2.04 -21.78 -24.15
N THR A 279 -2.97 -20.85 -23.96
CA THR A 279 -4.40 -21.15 -23.81
C THR A 279 -5.21 -20.27 -24.76
N GLN A 280 -6.07 -20.91 -25.56
CA GLN A 280 -7.00 -20.22 -26.45
C GLN A 280 -8.24 -19.73 -25.68
N PRO A 281 -8.85 -18.60 -26.07
CA PRO A 281 -10.08 -18.12 -25.45
C PRO A 281 -11.25 -19.09 -25.65
N ALA A 282 -12.11 -19.21 -24.62
CA ALA A 282 -13.18 -20.23 -24.59
C ALA A 282 -14.63 -19.70 -24.55
N SER A 283 -14.84 -18.41 -24.23
CA SER A 283 -16.19 -17.83 -24.12
C SER A 283 -16.22 -16.37 -24.56
N PRO A 284 -16.53 -16.08 -25.84
CA PRO A 284 -16.66 -17.01 -26.98
C PRO A 284 -15.34 -17.72 -27.36
N ASN A 285 -15.41 -18.90 -27.98
CA ASN A 285 -14.27 -19.63 -28.52
C ASN A 285 -13.58 -18.83 -29.64
N GLN A 286 -12.28 -18.61 -29.49
CA GLN A 286 -11.45 -17.97 -30.50
C GLN A 286 -10.18 -18.77 -30.78
N ASP A 287 -9.65 -18.62 -31.99
CA ASP A 287 -8.30 -19.03 -32.35
C ASP A 287 -7.43 -17.77 -32.47
N CYS A 288 -6.55 -17.57 -31.50
CA CYS A 288 -5.52 -16.55 -31.47
C CYS A 288 -4.20 -17.10 -32.02
N SER A 289 -3.49 -16.30 -32.80
CA SER A 289 -2.18 -16.65 -33.34
C SER A 289 -1.23 -15.46 -33.29
N ALA A 290 0.04 -15.72 -32.96
CA ALA A 290 1.05 -14.70 -32.78
C ALA A 290 1.95 -14.54 -34.02
N THR A 291 2.18 -13.30 -34.46
CA THR A 291 3.14 -12.86 -35.48
C THR A 291 4.21 -11.98 -34.84
N ASN A 292 5.39 -11.88 -35.48
CA ASN A 292 6.61 -11.26 -34.92
C ASN A 292 7.02 -11.81 -33.54
N ALA A 293 6.57 -13.03 -33.25
CA ALA A 293 6.57 -13.61 -31.92
C ALA A 293 7.91 -14.25 -31.53
N ARG A 294 8.96 -14.14 -32.34
CA ARG A 294 10.28 -14.68 -32.01
C ARG A 294 11.40 -13.80 -32.52
N GLY A 295 12.51 -13.74 -31.78
CA GLY A 295 13.68 -12.95 -32.16
C GLY A 295 14.74 -12.90 -31.07
N THR A 296 15.68 -11.97 -31.21
CA THR A 296 16.74 -11.70 -30.23
C THR A 296 16.68 -10.23 -29.84
N ILE A 297 16.84 -9.94 -28.56
CA ILE A 297 16.85 -8.56 -28.05
C ILE A 297 18.17 -7.90 -28.44
N ALA A 298 18.09 -6.75 -29.11
CA ALA A 298 19.24 -6.01 -29.61
C ALA A 298 19.29 -4.59 -29.01
N GLY A 299 19.38 -4.53 -27.68
CA GLY A 299 19.54 -3.28 -26.95
C GLY A 299 18.31 -2.36 -26.93
N ASN A 300 17.11 -2.86 -27.23
CA ASN A 300 15.85 -2.12 -27.21
C ASN A 300 14.67 -3.04 -26.84
N ASN A 301 13.60 -2.47 -26.28
CA ASN A 301 12.35 -3.19 -26.00
C ASN A 301 11.73 -3.74 -27.29
N ILE A 302 11.23 -4.96 -27.23
CA ILE A 302 10.44 -5.57 -28.30
C ILE A 302 8.98 -5.22 -28.04
N ASN A 303 8.36 -4.44 -28.93
CA ASN A 303 6.97 -3.97 -28.77
C ASN A 303 6.07 -4.27 -29.98
N ASN A 304 6.55 -5.13 -30.88
CA ASN A 304 5.93 -5.39 -32.17
C ASN A 304 5.36 -6.82 -32.28
N VAL A 305 5.25 -7.56 -31.16
CA VAL A 305 4.56 -8.84 -31.15
C VAL A 305 3.08 -8.57 -31.39
N GLU A 306 2.50 -9.24 -32.37
CA GLU A 306 1.10 -9.08 -32.73
C GLU A 306 0.39 -10.40 -32.47
N VAL A 307 -0.75 -10.37 -31.79
CA VAL A 307 -1.59 -11.54 -31.59
C VAL A 307 -2.96 -11.26 -32.18
N ASN A 308 -3.33 -11.94 -33.27
CA ASN A 308 -4.64 -11.75 -33.88
C ASN A 308 -5.56 -12.92 -33.51
N CYS A 309 -6.72 -12.61 -32.94
CA CYS A 309 -7.75 -13.57 -32.57
C CYS A 309 -8.88 -13.59 -33.61
N VAL A 310 -9.37 -14.78 -33.91
CA VAL A 310 -10.51 -14.98 -34.83
C VAL A 310 -11.55 -15.84 -34.14
N LEU A 311 -12.82 -15.42 -34.18
CA LEU A 311 -13.92 -16.23 -33.66
C LEU A 311 -14.01 -17.56 -34.42
N ARG A 312 -14.21 -18.66 -33.69
CA ARG A 312 -14.61 -19.91 -34.32
C ARG A 312 -16.06 -19.79 -34.76
N SER A 313 -16.41 -20.39 -35.90
CA SER A 313 -17.80 -20.44 -36.38
C SER A 313 -18.36 -21.85 -36.33
N TYR A 314 -19.66 -21.96 -36.10
CA TYR A 314 -20.40 -23.20 -35.97
C TYR A 314 -21.74 -23.12 -36.71
N THR A 315 -22.23 -24.27 -37.19
CA THR A 315 -23.48 -24.33 -37.96
C THR A 315 -24.70 -24.46 -37.04
N VAL A 316 -25.86 -23.99 -37.51
CA VAL A 316 -27.16 -24.18 -36.86
C VAL A 316 -27.98 -25.21 -37.63
N GLY A 317 -28.58 -26.16 -36.94
CA GLY A 317 -29.33 -27.26 -37.50
C GLY A 317 -30.25 -27.92 -36.48
N GLY A 318 -30.97 -28.94 -36.94
CA GLY A 318 -32.08 -29.49 -36.19
C GLY A 318 -32.76 -30.65 -36.89
N ALA A 319 -33.96 -31.01 -36.42
CA ALA A 319 -34.79 -32.04 -37.02
C ALA A 319 -36.23 -31.55 -37.23
N ILE A 320 -36.87 -32.02 -38.31
CA ILE A 320 -38.25 -31.70 -38.70
C ILE A 320 -39.10 -32.97 -38.61
N SER A 321 -40.31 -32.82 -38.06
CA SER A 321 -41.31 -33.89 -37.95
C SER A 321 -42.72 -33.41 -38.29
N GLY A 322 -43.55 -34.30 -38.86
CA GLY A 322 -44.96 -34.03 -39.16
C GLY A 322 -45.20 -33.22 -40.44
N LEU A 323 -44.15 -32.97 -41.25
CA LEU A 323 -44.28 -32.23 -42.51
C LEU A 323 -44.95 -33.11 -43.58
N THR A 324 -46.19 -32.76 -43.91
CA THR A 324 -46.99 -33.41 -44.97
C THR A 324 -47.33 -32.46 -46.12
N GLY A 325 -47.33 -31.16 -45.84
CA GLY A 325 -47.52 -30.06 -46.78
C GLY A 325 -46.26 -29.72 -47.55
N THR A 326 -46.42 -28.98 -48.64
CA THR A 326 -45.32 -28.51 -49.49
C THR A 326 -45.07 -27.01 -49.29
N GLY A 327 -43.82 -26.58 -49.47
CA GLY A 327 -43.44 -25.16 -49.45
C GLY A 327 -42.85 -24.64 -48.14
N LEU A 328 -42.45 -25.50 -47.19
CA LEU A 328 -41.78 -25.06 -45.96
C LEU A 328 -40.44 -24.38 -46.28
N ILE A 329 -40.27 -23.16 -45.82
CA ILE A 329 -38.99 -22.45 -45.82
C ILE A 329 -38.68 -22.02 -44.40
N LEU A 330 -37.58 -22.53 -43.86
CA LEU A 330 -37.00 -22.04 -42.61
C LEU A 330 -36.03 -20.91 -42.94
N GLN A 331 -35.93 -19.92 -42.06
CA GLN A 331 -34.92 -18.87 -42.15
C GLN A 331 -34.15 -18.80 -40.84
N ASN A 332 -32.84 -18.57 -40.91
CA ASN A 332 -32.02 -18.18 -39.78
C ASN A 332 -31.58 -16.71 -39.94
N ASN A 333 -31.76 -15.90 -38.90
CA ASN A 333 -31.34 -14.50 -38.84
C ASN A 333 -31.75 -13.65 -40.06
N GLU A 334 -32.98 -13.84 -40.54
CA GLU A 334 -33.63 -13.07 -41.63
C GLU A 334 -32.90 -13.09 -43.01
N GLY A 335 -31.93 -13.99 -43.23
CA GLY A 335 -31.15 -14.02 -44.48
C GLY A 335 -30.66 -15.39 -44.96
N ASP A 336 -30.50 -16.38 -44.07
CA ASP A 336 -30.12 -17.76 -44.46
C ASP A 336 -31.35 -18.63 -44.61
N TYR A 337 -31.80 -18.83 -45.86
CA TYR A 337 -33.04 -19.54 -46.17
C TYR A 337 -32.79 -21.00 -46.53
N LEU A 338 -33.55 -21.90 -45.91
CA LEU A 338 -33.50 -23.34 -46.15
C LEU A 338 -34.88 -23.87 -46.52
N GLY A 339 -35.03 -24.32 -47.78
CA GLY A 339 -36.22 -25.02 -48.23
C GLY A 339 -36.22 -26.48 -47.78
N VAL A 340 -37.34 -26.94 -47.21
CA VAL A 340 -37.47 -28.30 -46.66
C VAL A 340 -38.65 -29.01 -47.32
N ASN A 341 -38.42 -30.24 -47.79
CA ASN A 341 -39.39 -31.01 -48.57
C ASN A 341 -39.88 -32.29 -47.88
N SER A 342 -39.30 -32.68 -46.75
CA SER A 342 -39.69 -33.87 -45.97
C SER A 342 -39.16 -33.79 -44.54
N ASP A 343 -39.70 -34.63 -43.66
CA ASP A 343 -39.14 -34.88 -42.33
C ASP A 343 -37.66 -35.33 -42.39
N GLY A 344 -36.93 -35.09 -41.29
CA GLY A 344 -35.51 -35.45 -41.13
C GLY A 344 -34.64 -34.32 -40.59
N ASP A 345 -33.33 -34.57 -40.51
CA ASP A 345 -32.35 -33.59 -40.03
C ASP A 345 -32.11 -32.50 -41.08
N PHE A 346 -31.85 -31.27 -40.61
CA PHE A 346 -31.52 -30.12 -41.44
C PHE A 346 -30.35 -29.33 -40.85
N THR A 347 -29.64 -28.57 -41.70
CA THR A 347 -28.55 -27.69 -41.28
C THR A 347 -28.52 -26.48 -42.21
N PHE A 348 -28.42 -25.29 -41.65
CA PHE A 348 -28.21 -24.04 -42.38
C PHE A 348 -26.78 -23.97 -42.93
N ASN A 349 -26.61 -23.39 -44.11
CA ASN A 349 -25.31 -23.36 -44.78
C ASN A 349 -24.37 -22.30 -44.19
N THR A 350 -24.92 -21.24 -43.59
CA THR A 350 -24.14 -20.16 -42.98
C THR A 350 -23.78 -20.54 -41.56
N ALA A 351 -22.49 -20.74 -41.30
CA ALA A 351 -21.97 -20.84 -39.94
C ALA A 351 -21.98 -19.45 -39.29
N LEU A 352 -22.35 -19.40 -38.01
CA LEU A 352 -22.35 -18.20 -37.19
C LEU A 352 -21.14 -18.24 -36.24
N ASN A 353 -20.60 -17.07 -35.89
CA ASN A 353 -19.48 -17.00 -34.96
C ASN A 353 -19.90 -17.43 -33.55
N ASP A 354 -18.96 -17.93 -32.75
CA ASP A 354 -19.25 -18.29 -31.37
C ASP A 354 -19.71 -17.07 -30.56
N GLY A 355 -20.74 -17.24 -29.75
CA GLY A 355 -21.44 -16.14 -29.07
C GLY A 355 -22.44 -15.36 -29.94
N GLU A 356 -22.48 -15.53 -31.27
CA GLU A 356 -23.55 -14.95 -32.08
C GLU A 356 -24.88 -15.63 -31.81
N SER A 357 -25.94 -14.82 -31.77
CA SER A 357 -27.30 -15.33 -31.66
C SER A 357 -27.78 -15.91 -32.99
N TYR A 358 -28.50 -17.02 -32.92
CA TYR A 358 -29.28 -17.57 -34.01
C TYR A 358 -30.77 -17.40 -33.72
N SER A 359 -31.54 -17.21 -34.79
CA SER A 359 -32.99 -17.04 -34.76
C SER A 359 -33.59 -17.76 -35.95
N VAL A 360 -33.89 -19.03 -35.75
CA VAL A 360 -34.58 -19.89 -36.70
C VAL A 360 -36.08 -19.62 -36.59
N THR A 361 -36.66 -19.15 -37.69
CA THR A 361 -38.11 -18.89 -37.82
C THR A 361 -38.63 -19.54 -39.09
N VAL A 362 -39.95 -19.74 -39.16
CA VAL A 362 -40.60 -20.18 -40.40
C VAL A 362 -40.84 -18.95 -41.28
N LEU A 363 -40.15 -18.88 -42.42
CA LEU A 363 -40.39 -17.84 -43.43
C LEU A 363 -41.64 -18.14 -44.26
N THR A 364 -41.88 -19.41 -44.59
CA THR A 364 -43.05 -19.82 -45.37
C THR A 364 -43.61 -21.11 -44.82
N GLN A 365 -44.88 -21.09 -44.42
CA GLN A 365 -45.60 -22.27 -43.94
C GLN A 365 -46.02 -23.19 -45.12
N PRO A 366 -46.12 -24.52 -44.91
CA PRO A 366 -46.65 -25.43 -45.91
C PRO A 366 -48.13 -25.14 -46.19
N SER A 367 -48.53 -25.18 -47.47
CA SER A 367 -49.89 -24.77 -47.90
C SER A 367 -50.68 -25.85 -48.64
N SER A 368 -50.17 -27.08 -48.72
CA SER A 368 -50.86 -28.19 -49.41
C SER A 368 -50.45 -29.55 -48.86
N PRO A 369 -51.13 -30.04 -47.79
CA PRO A 369 -52.17 -29.34 -47.01
C PRO A 369 -51.62 -28.14 -46.22
N ASP A 370 -52.51 -27.21 -45.81
CA ASP A 370 -52.16 -26.12 -44.90
C ASP A 370 -51.66 -26.71 -43.57
N GLN A 371 -50.43 -26.38 -43.22
CA GLN A 371 -49.83 -26.76 -41.95
C GLN A 371 -49.22 -25.53 -41.29
N VAL A 372 -49.24 -25.51 -39.96
CA VAL A 372 -48.37 -24.65 -39.17
C VAL A 372 -47.25 -25.51 -38.64
N CYS A 373 -46.05 -25.22 -39.11
CA CYS A 373 -44.81 -25.65 -38.51
C CYS A 373 -44.44 -24.67 -37.40
N THR A 374 -44.28 -25.18 -36.19
CA THR A 374 -43.75 -24.44 -35.05
C THR A 374 -42.32 -24.88 -34.79
N ILE A 375 -41.50 -23.95 -34.28
CA ILE A 375 -40.09 -24.18 -34.00
C ILE A 375 -39.88 -24.11 -32.49
N ASN A 376 -39.30 -25.17 -31.94
CA ASN A 376 -38.80 -25.24 -30.58
C ASN A 376 -37.27 -25.18 -30.60
N ASN A 377 -36.68 -24.52 -29.60
CA ASN A 377 -35.25 -24.21 -29.55
C ASN A 377 -34.74 -23.44 -30.78
N GLY A 378 -35.62 -22.68 -31.44
CA GLY A 378 -35.31 -21.90 -32.64
C GLY A 378 -34.40 -20.71 -32.38
N ASN A 379 -34.27 -20.28 -31.13
CA ASN A 379 -33.45 -19.16 -30.72
C ASN A 379 -32.40 -19.63 -29.73
N GLY A 380 -31.23 -19.01 -29.78
CA GLY A 380 -30.14 -19.28 -28.85
C GLY A 380 -28.88 -18.57 -29.32
N SER A 381 -27.77 -18.86 -28.67
CA SER A 381 -26.44 -18.44 -29.12
C SER A 381 -25.61 -19.66 -29.48
N ILE A 382 -24.63 -19.46 -30.36
CA ILE A 382 -23.59 -20.44 -30.56
C ILE A 382 -22.74 -20.52 -29.28
N ALA A 383 -22.52 -21.75 -28.80
CA ALA A 383 -21.79 -22.03 -27.57
C ALA A 383 -20.78 -23.17 -27.79
N GLY A 384 -19.71 -22.86 -28.49
CA GLY A 384 -18.54 -23.71 -28.68
C GLY A 384 -18.77 -25.01 -29.47
N SER A 385 -19.93 -25.18 -30.10
CA SER A 385 -20.27 -26.36 -30.90
C SER A 385 -21.41 -26.08 -31.89
N ASN A 386 -21.58 -26.97 -32.89
CA ASN A 386 -22.70 -26.91 -33.81
C ASN A 386 -24.02 -27.11 -33.06
N VAL A 387 -24.99 -26.23 -33.31
CA VAL A 387 -26.34 -26.37 -32.77
C VAL A 387 -27.06 -27.41 -33.61
N ILE A 388 -27.46 -28.51 -33.00
CA ILE A 388 -28.24 -29.59 -33.64
C ILE A 388 -29.62 -29.78 -32.98
N GLY A 389 -29.97 -28.93 -32.01
CA GLY A 389 -31.11 -29.09 -31.12
C GLY A 389 -32.38 -28.33 -31.54
N VAL A 390 -32.37 -27.63 -32.68
CA VAL A 390 -33.59 -26.98 -33.20
C VAL A 390 -34.58 -28.06 -33.59
N SER A 391 -35.81 -28.01 -33.09
CA SER A 391 -36.85 -28.98 -33.46
C SER A 391 -38.01 -28.26 -34.11
N VAL A 392 -38.47 -28.78 -35.23
CA VAL A 392 -39.59 -28.20 -35.99
C VAL A 392 -40.69 -29.26 -36.05
N SER A 393 -41.87 -28.90 -35.59
CA SER A 393 -43.05 -29.76 -35.58
C SER A 393 -44.14 -29.13 -36.44
N CYS A 394 -44.57 -29.84 -37.47
CA CYS A 394 -45.63 -29.39 -38.37
C CYS A 394 -46.94 -30.09 -38.05
N VAL A 395 -47.99 -29.30 -37.81
CA VAL A 395 -49.36 -29.76 -37.61
C VAL A 395 -50.26 -29.11 -38.64
N THR A 396 -51.25 -29.82 -39.16
CA THR A 396 -52.32 -29.21 -39.98
C THR A 396 -53.17 -28.31 -39.08
N ASP A 397 -53.21 -26.99 -39.32
CA ASP A 397 -53.71 -25.99 -38.35
C ASP A 397 -55.15 -25.50 -38.57
N SER A 398 -55.79 -25.14 -37.45
CA SER A 398 -57.09 -24.47 -37.35
C SER A 398 -57.19 -23.36 -36.27
N ASP A 399 -56.12 -22.89 -35.60
CA ASP A 399 -56.19 -21.72 -34.67
C ASP A 399 -54.83 -20.99 -34.44
N THR A 400 -54.80 -19.64 -34.49
CA THR A 400 -53.56 -18.81 -34.53
C THR A 400 -53.52 -17.61 -33.56
N THR A 401 -54.47 -17.47 -32.62
CA THR A 401 -54.45 -16.34 -31.66
C THR A 401 -53.60 -16.65 -30.42
N PRO A 402 -52.67 -15.77 -29.99
CA PRO A 402 -51.88 -15.99 -28.77
C PRO A 402 -52.63 -15.68 -27.45
N PRO A 403 -52.27 -16.37 -26.35
CA PRO A 403 -52.88 -16.17 -25.04
C PRO A 403 -52.48 -14.85 -24.39
N ASN A 404 -53.45 -14.16 -23.78
CA ASN A 404 -53.20 -12.95 -22.98
C ASN A 404 -53.14 -13.29 -21.48
N VAL A 405 -52.30 -12.55 -20.76
CA VAL A 405 -52.21 -12.62 -19.30
C VAL A 405 -53.31 -11.76 -18.68
N LEU A 406 -54.27 -12.38 -17.99
CA LEU A 406 -55.36 -11.70 -17.29
C LEU A 406 -54.96 -11.23 -15.90
N LEU A 407 -54.16 -12.02 -15.19
CA LEU A 407 -53.69 -11.71 -13.85
C LEU A 407 -52.26 -12.19 -13.68
N GLN A 408 -51.46 -11.36 -13.02
CA GLN A 408 -50.11 -11.66 -12.57
C GLN A 408 -49.86 -10.88 -11.26
N PRO A 409 -48.82 -11.23 -10.48
CA PRO A 409 -48.46 -10.43 -9.32
C PRO A 409 -48.21 -8.97 -9.71
N THR A 410 -48.92 -8.05 -9.07
CA THR A 410 -48.72 -6.60 -9.25
C THR A 410 -47.91 -5.98 -8.13
N LEU A 411 -47.68 -6.73 -7.04
CA LEU A 411 -46.89 -6.29 -5.91
C LEU A 411 -45.46 -6.78 -6.10
N ARG A 412 -44.49 -5.88 -5.89
CA ARG A 412 -43.09 -6.21 -5.78
C ARG A 412 -42.76 -6.99 -4.49
N PRO A 413 -43.27 -6.63 -3.29
CA PRO A 413 -42.98 -7.43 -2.09
C PRO A 413 -43.75 -8.76 -2.11
N LEU A 414 -43.05 -9.86 -1.83
CA LEU A 414 -43.59 -11.22 -1.76
C LEU A 414 -43.22 -11.86 -0.42
N GLY A 415 -44.18 -12.44 0.29
CA GLY A 415 -43.89 -13.25 1.48
C GLY A 415 -43.20 -14.56 1.10
N SER A 416 -42.25 -15.03 1.91
CA SER A 416 -41.42 -16.18 1.55
C SER A 416 -42.21 -17.47 1.30
N ALA A 417 -43.42 -17.63 1.82
CA ALA A 417 -44.29 -18.78 1.55
C ALA A 417 -45.44 -18.45 0.56
N THR A 418 -45.49 -17.23 0.01
CA THR A 418 -46.57 -16.79 -0.87
C THR A 418 -46.38 -17.39 -2.27
N PRO A 419 -47.42 -18.03 -2.85
CA PRO A 419 -47.35 -18.52 -4.22
C PRO A 419 -47.34 -17.37 -5.23
N VAL A 420 -46.65 -17.58 -6.35
CA VAL A 420 -46.77 -16.72 -7.53
C VAL A 420 -47.88 -17.29 -8.41
N VAL A 421 -48.90 -16.49 -8.72
CA VAL A 421 -50.09 -16.93 -9.46
C VAL A 421 -50.26 -16.11 -10.73
N VAL A 422 -50.43 -16.80 -11.86
CA VAL A 422 -50.70 -16.20 -13.17
C VAL A 422 -51.98 -16.82 -13.75
N ILE A 423 -52.84 -16.00 -14.36
CA ILE A 423 -54.08 -16.43 -15.03
C ILE A 423 -54.06 -15.97 -16.48
N PHE A 424 -54.42 -16.86 -17.41
CA PHE A 424 -54.47 -16.60 -18.86
C PHE A 424 -55.92 -16.57 -19.38
N ASP A 425 -56.22 -15.81 -20.43
CA ASP A 425 -57.61 -15.63 -20.93
C ASP A 425 -58.19 -16.83 -21.68
N GLU A 426 -57.34 -17.79 -22.06
CA GLU A 426 -57.73 -18.98 -22.79
C GLU A 426 -57.17 -20.28 -22.18
N THR A 427 -57.31 -21.38 -22.91
CA THR A 427 -56.89 -22.72 -22.46
C THR A 427 -55.41 -22.93 -22.70
N MET A 428 -54.66 -23.19 -21.64
CA MET A 428 -53.21 -23.38 -21.67
C MET A 428 -52.83 -24.85 -21.85
N ASP A 429 -51.64 -25.12 -22.41
CA ASP A 429 -51.07 -26.47 -22.39
C ASP A 429 -50.51 -26.74 -20.99
N THR A 430 -51.10 -27.71 -20.30
CA THR A 430 -50.72 -28.09 -18.94
C THR A 430 -49.56 -29.08 -18.88
N ASN A 431 -48.98 -29.44 -20.03
CA ASN A 431 -47.78 -30.26 -20.10
C ASN A 431 -46.53 -29.41 -19.79
N ASN A 432 -45.75 -29.86 -18.80
CA ASN A 432 -44.54 -29.16 -18.33
C ASN A 432 -43.45 -28.92 -19.40
N ALA A 433 -43.56 -29.51 -20.60
CA ALA A 433 -42.67 -29.22 -21.73
C ALA A 433 -42.94 -27.87 -22.42
N PHE A 434 -44.11 -27.25 -22.21
CA PHE A 434 -44.56 -26.04 -22.89
C PHE A 434 -44.65 -24.81 -21.96
N TYR A 435 -44.06 -24.95 -20.78
CA TYR A 435 -43.92 -23.90 -19.78
C TYR A 435 -42.51 -23.95 -19.16
N SER A 436 -41.97 -22.79 -18.76
CA SER A 436 -40.71 -22.69 -18.04
C SER A 436 -40.67 -21.54 -17.05
N VAL A 437 -40.02 -21.77 -15.90
CA VAL A 437 -39.58 -20.74 -14.95
C VAL A 437 -38.09 -20.51 -15.12
N ALA A 438 -37.69 -19.25 -15.29
CA ALA A 438 -36.30 -18.79 -15.29
C ALA A 438 -36.10 -17.63 -14.31
N GLY A 439 -34.89 -17.10 -14.22
CA GLY A 439 -34.51 -16.06 -13.25
C GLY A 439 -33.90 -16.62 -11.96
N THR A 440 -33.60 -15.74 -11.00
CA THR A 440 -32.91 -16.12 -9.77
C THR A 440 -33.73 -17.04 -8.87
N MET A 441 -35.06 -17.03 -9.01
CA MET A 441 -35.98 -17.87 -8.23
C MET A 441 -36.26 -19.25 -8.86
N ALA A 442 -35.78 -19.52 -10.08
CA ALA A 442 -36.14 -20.74 -10.81
C ALA A 442 -35.73 -22.03 -10.06
N GLY A 443 -34.52 -22.05 -9.50
CA GLY A 443 -33.99 -23.19 -8.75
C GLY A 443 -34.67 -23.45 -7.40
N GLU A 444 -35.47 -22.49 -6.92
CA GLU A 444 -36.25 -22.62 -5.69
C GLU A 444 -37.71 -22.99 -5.95
N SER A 445 -38.15 -22.95 -7.22
CA SER A 445 -39.53 -23.22 -7.59
C SER A 445 -39.83 -24.72 -7.63
N ASP A 446 -41.08 -25.10 -7.39
CA ASP A 446 -41.60 -26.45 -7.59
C ASP A 446 -41.87 -26.77 -9.08
N GLY A 447 -41.54 -25.85 -9.98
CA GLY A 447 -41.83 -25.96 -11.40
C GLY A 447 -43.29 -25.68 -11.75
N GLY A 448 -44.11 -25.12 -10.84
CA GLY A 448 -45.47 -24.69 -11.11
C GLY A 448 -46.50 -25.82 -11.24
N VAL A 449 -47.72 -25.55 -10.81
CA VAL A 449 -48.87 -26.45 -10.89
C VAL A 449 -50.03 -25.73 -11.58
N TRP A 450 -50.54 -26.33 -12.65
CA TRP A 450 -51.71 -25.84 -13.38
C TRP A 450 -53.03 -26.24 -12.71
N SER A 451 -54.06 -25.39 -12.85
CA SER A 451 -55.44 -25.72 -12.47
C SER A 451 -55.96 -26.95 -13.24
N SER A 452 -56.87 -27.72 -12.61
CA SER A 452 -57.34 -29.02 -13.13
C SER A 452 -58.34 -28.95 -14.29
N THR A 453 -58.62 -27.76 -14.81
CA THR A 453 -59.68 -27.52 -15.78
C THR A 453 -59.12 -26.71 -16.94
N ASN A 454 -58.42 -27.37 -17.89
CA ASN A 454 -57.94 -26.79 -19.16
C ASN A 454 -59.09 -26.06 -19.90
N THR A 455 -59.39 -24.83 -19.49
CA THR A 455 -60.54 -24.01 -19.89
C THR A 455 -60.13 -22.54 -19.83
N THR A 456 -60.97 -21.61 -20.30
CA THR A 456 -60.67 -20.18 -20.19
C THR A 456 -60.43 -19.77 -18.72
N ASN A 457 -59.43 -18.90 -18.48
CA ASN A 457 -58.92 -18.56 -17.14
C ASN A 457 -58.04 -19.64 -16.49
N ASP A 458 -57.28 -20.38 -17.29
CA ASP A 458 -56.31 -21.34 -16.76
C ASP A 458 -55.29 -20.64 -15.84
N THR A 459 -55.07 -21.26 -14.68
CA THR A 459 -54.26 -20.68 -13.60
C THR A 459 -53.00 -21.51 -13.39
N LEU A 460 -51.86 -20.84 -13.46
CA LEU A 460 -50.56 -21.39 -13.08
C LEU A 460 -50.22 -20.89 -11.67
N THR A 461 -50.00 -21.83 -10.75
CA THR A 461 -49.56 -21.54 -9.36
C THR A 461 -48.16 -22.07 -9.13
N ILE A 462 -47.21 -21.19 -8.84
CA ILE A 462 -45.81 -21.55 -8.58
C ILE A 462 -45.55 -21.44 -7.07
N LEU A 463 -45.09 -22.54 -6.48
CA LEU A 463 -44.74 -22.60 -5.06
C LEU A 463 -43.22 -22.74 -4.91
N PRO A 464 -42.67 -22.34 -3.75
CA PRO A 464 -41.31 -22.71 -3.41
C PRO A 464 -41.22 -24.21 -3.11
N ALA A 465 -40.28 -24.91 -3.76
CA ALA A 465 -40.09 -26.36 -3.64
C ALA A 465 -39.84 -26.83 -2.20
N ASN A 466 -39.16 -26.00 -1.39
CA ASN A 466 -38.87 -26.27 0.01
C ASN A 466 -39.82 -25.54 0.98
N GLY A 467 -40.97 -25.08 0.50
CA GLY A 467 -41.97 -24.35 1.28
C GLY A 467 -41.63 -22.90 1.61
N HIS A 468 -40.45 -22.41 1.19
CA HIS A 468 -40.03 -21.02 1.31
C HIS A 468 -39.11 -20.60 0.15
N TRP A 469 -39.33 -19.40 -0.38
CA TRP A 469 -38.40 -18.67 -1.22
C TRP A 469 -37.26 -18.12 -0.35
N ALA A 470 -36.03 -18.09 -0.86
CA ALA A 470 -34.91 -17.49 -0.16
C ALA A 470 -35.14 -15.97 -0.02
N PRO A 471 -35.18 -15.41 1.21
CA PRO A 471 -35.37 -13.98 1.42
C PRO A 471 -34.21 -13.17 0.83
N SER A 472 -34.53 -12.23 -0.04
CA SER A 472 -33.60 -11.33 -0.71
C SER A 472 -34.38 -10.32 -1.57
N LEU A 473 -33.83 -9.12 -1.74
CA LEU A 473 -34.41 -8.08 -2.59
C LEU A 473 -34.04 -8.30 -4.07
N GLU A 474 -34.79 -7.69 -4.99
CA GLU A 474 -34.48 -7.66 -6.43
C GLU A 474 -34.34 -9.06 -7.09
N ARG A 475 -35.15 -10.00 -6.62
CA ARG A 475 -35.21 -11.37 -7.14
C ARG A 475 -36.02 -11.41 -8.43
N SER A 476 -35.53 -12.12 -9.44
CA SER A 476 -36.20 -12.22 -10.73
C SER A 476 -36.91 -13.57 -10.93
N MET A 477 -38.09 -13.50 -11.56
CA MET A 477 -38.82 -14.65 -12.07
C MET A 477 -39.32 -14.35 -13.49
N VAL A 478 -38.92 -15.18 -14.44
CA VAL A 478 -39.35 -15.08 -15.83
C VAL A 478 -40.19 -16.31 -16.17
N ILE A 479 -41.41 -16.09 -16.64
CA ILE A 479 -42.39 -17.13 -16.96
C ILE A 479 -42.71 -17.09 -18.45
N ASN A 480 -42.49 -18.24 -19.10
CA ASN A 480 -42.88 -18.49 -20.49
C ASN A 480 -43.88 -19.65 -20.53
N ALA A 481 -45.00 -19.49 -21.21
CA ALA A 481 -46.08 -20.49 -21.31
C ALA A 481 -46.72 -20.47 -22.71
N ARG A 482 -47.35 -21.57 -23.13
CA ARG A 482 -48.05 -21.71 -24.41
C ARG A 482 -49.47 -22.25 -24.24
N ASP A 483 -50.36 -21.88 -25.15
CA ASP A 483 -51.71 -22.43 -25.22
C ASP A 483 -51.71 -23.90 -25.72
N SER A 484 -52.87 -24.55 -25.68
CA SER A 484 -53.03 -25.93 -26.21
C SER A 484 -52.80 -26.09 -27.72
N SER A 485 -52.75 -24.98 -28.46
CA SER A 485 -52.45 -24.91 -29.89
C SER A 485 -50.96 -24.62 -30.18
N GLY A 486 -50.16 -24.36 -29.14
CA GLY A 486 -48.74 -24.06 -29.21
C GLY A 486 -48.38 -22.57 -29.33
N ASN A 487 -49.36 -21.66 -29.30
CA ASN A 487 -49.15 -20.22 -29.36
C ASN A 487 -48.54 -19.71 -28.05
N PRO A 488 -47.44 -18.93 -28.07
CA PRO A 488 -46.80 -18.43 -26.86
C PRO A 488 -47.56 -17.24 -26.26
N ALA A 489 -47.72 -17.24 -24.93
CA ALA A 489 -48.11 -16.05 -24.19
C ALA A 489 -47.00 -14.99 -24.25
N ALA A 490 -47.36 -13.73 -24.03
CA ALA A 490 -46.36 -12.69 -23.77
C ALA A 490 -45.51 -13.09 -22.55
N GLU A 491 -44.18 -12.91 -22.66
CA GLU A 491 -43.26 -13.22 -21.57
C GLU A 491 -43.58 -12.37 -20.33
N ILE A 492 -43.69 -13.03 -19.18
CA ILE A 492 -43.94 -12.39 -17.89
C ILE A 492 -42.61 -12.26 -17.16
N THR A 493 -42.16 -11.04 -16.92
CA THR A 493 -40.95 -10.74 -16.14
C THR A 493 -41.35 -10.04 -14.84
N LEU A 494 -41.05 -10.69 -13.72
CA LEU A 494 -41.30 -10.17 -12.38
C LEU A 494 -39.98 -9.86 -11.69
N THR A 495 -39.91 -8.69 -11.06
CA THR A 495 -38.88 -8.32 -10.09
C THR A 495 -39.55 -8.24 -8.72
N LEU A 496 -39.12 -9.08 -7.79
CA LEU A 496 -39.78 -9.33 -6.52
C LEU A 496 -38.80 -9.12 -5.36
N ASP A 497 -39.28 -8.54 -4.27
CA ASP A 497 -38.55 -8.46 -3.01
C ASP A 497 -39.12 -9.54 -2.08
N VAL A 498 -38.35 -10.62 -1.89
CA VAL A 498 -38.79 -11.77 -1.08
C VAL A 498 -38.45 -11.51 0.38
N HIS A 499 -39.47 -11.50 1.23
CA HIS A 499 -39.35 -11.19 2.65
C HIS A 499 -39.71 -12.37 3.54
N THR A 500 -39.09 -12.44 4.71
CA THR A 500 -39.42 -13.45 5.71
C THR A 500 -40.78 -13.16 6.35
N GLY A 501 -41.62 -14.20 6.44
CA GLY A 501 -42.84 -14.15 7.23
C GLY A 501 -44.00 -13.43 6.54
N THR A 502 -44.97 -12.98 7.34
CA THR A 502 -46.18 -12.32 6.83
C THR A 502 -45.91 -10.86 6.50
N LEU A 503 -46.38 -10.41 5.33
CA LEU A 503 -46.29 -9.00 4.93
C LEU A 503 -47.37 -8.15 5.60
N TYR A 504 -46.97 -6.99 6.11
CA TYR A 504 -47.86 -5.96 6.61
C TYR A 504 -47.59 -4.63 5.90
N PHE A 505 -48.62 -3.94 5.42
CA PHE A 505 -48.54 -2.79 4.54
C PHE A 505 -48.82 -1.49 5.30
N VAL A 506 -47.95 -0.50 5.12
CA VAL A 506 -48.05 0.84 5.73
C VAL A 506 -47.99 1.93 4.67
N ASN A 507 -49.03 2.76 4.59
CA ASN A 507 -49.14 3.80 3.57
C ASN A 507 -49.44 5.17 4.20
N ALA A 508 -48.64 6.19 3.88
CA ALA A 508 -48.83 7.54 4.42
C ALA A 508 -50.21 8.14 4.07
N ALA A 509 -50.77 7.77 2.92
CA ALA A 509 -52.10 8.18 2.46
C ALA A 509 -53.26 7.32 3.00
N ALA A 510 -52.99 6.31 3.83
CA ALA A 510 -54.04 5.56 4.51
C ALA A 510 -54.90 6.50 5.37
N ALA A 511 -56.21 6.24 5.43
CA ALA A 511 -57.16 7.13 6.11
C ALA A 511 -56.95 7.15 7.63
N ASP A 512 -56.65 6.00 8.23
CA ASP A 512 -56.41 5.82 9.65
C ASP A 512 -55.64 4.50 9.93
N ASN A 513 -55.59 4.11 11.20
CA ASN A 513 -54.94 2.89 11.70
C ASN A 513 -55.92 1.73 11.97
N SER A 514 -57.13 1.75 11.37
CA SER A 514 -58.16 0.73 11.60
C SER A 514 -58.08 -0.50 10.67
N GLY A 515 -57.22 -0.44 9.64
CA GLY A 515 -56.99 -1.54 8.70
C GLY A 515 -56.26 -2.74 9.32
N SER A 516 -56.35 -3.90 8.66
CA SER A 516 -55.61 -5.11 9.08
C SER A 516 -54.13 -5.09 8.67
N ALA A 517 -53.75 -4.18 7.78
CA ALA A 517 -52.44 -4.10 7.15
C ALA A 517 -52.03 -5.34 6.34
N LEU A 518 -52.90 -6.30 6.04
CA LEU A 518 -52.52 -7.53 5.30
C LEU A 518 -52.56 -7.37 3.76
N SER A 519 -52.94 -6.20 3.27
CA SER A 519 -52.92 -5.87 1.83
C SER A 519 -52.76 -4.36 1.62
N PRO A 520 -52.34 -3.91 0.42
CA PRO A 520 -52.27 -2.48 0.11
C PRO A 520 -53.58 -1.71 0.36
N SER A 521 -54.74 -2.32 0.10
CA SER A 521 -56.06 -1.70 0.30
C SER A 521 -56.49 -1.64 1.77
N THR A 522 -55.80 -2.37 2.66
CA THR A 522 -56.05 -2.41 4.10
C THR A 522 -54.86 -1.86 4.90
N ALA A 523 -53.93 -1.18 4.22
CA ALA A 523 -52.74 -0.60 4.81
C ALA A 523 -53.10 0.37 5.95
N VAL A 524 -52.28 0.37 7.00
CA VAL A 524 -52.41 1.32 8.12
C VAL A 524 -51.49 2.52 7.89
N GLN A 525 -51.72 3.62 8.61
CA GLN A 525 -50.92 4.84 8.48
C GLN A 525 -49.63 4.81 9.33
N SER A 526 -49.64 4.11 10.46
CA SER A 526 -48.54 4.06 11.42
C SER A 526 -47.73 2.78 11.34
N ILE A 527 -46.41 2.93 11.24
CA ILE A 527 -45.44 1.82 11.30
C ILE A 527 -45.52 1.13 12.67
N GLN A 528 -45.58 1.89 13.77
CA GLN A 528 -45.68 1.32 15.11
C GLN A 528 -46.98 0.51 15.29
N THR A 529 -48.08 0.94 14.68
CA THR A 529 -49.32 0.15 14.67
C THR A 529 -49.12 -1.17 13.95
N ALA A 530 -48.51 -1.17 12.76
CA ALA A 530 -48.25 -2.39 12.00
C ALA A 530 -47.36 -3.37 12.78
N ILE A 531 -46.28 -2.88 13.41
CA ILE A 531 -45.42 -3.69 14.29
C ILE A 531 -46.24 -4.32 15.43
N SER A 532 -47.12 -3.54 16.05
CA SER A 532 -47.90 -3.99 17.22
C SER A 532 -48.92 -5.08 16.91
N ILE A 533 -49.40 -5.18 15.66
CA ILE A 533 -50.37 -6.20 15.22
C ILE A 533 -49.71 -7.36 14.46
N ALA A 534 -48.39 -7.29 14.23
CA ALA A 534 -47.67 -8.26 13.40
C ALA A 534 -47.58 -9.64 14.08
N ALA A 535 -47.91 -10.68 13.32
CA ALA A 535 -47.68 -12.06 13.73
C ALA A 535 -46.27 -12.49 13.29
N MET A 536 -45.36 -12.68 14.24
CA MET A 536 -43.96 -13.01 13.98
C MET A 536 -43.80 -14.44 13.42
N PRO A 537 -42.88 -14.65 12.45
CA PRO A 537 -42.06 -13.64 11.79
C PRO A 537 -42.87 -12.80 10.82
N ALA A 538 -42.54 -11.52 10.72
CA ALA A 538 -43.25 -10.56 9.87
C ALA A 538 -42.30 -9.56 9.21
N THR A 539 -42.78 -8.98 8.11
CA THR A 539 -42.12 -7.85 7.47
C THR A 539 -43.12 -6.74 7.22
N ILE A 540 -42.80 -5.55 7.70
CA ILE A 540 -43.56 -4.33 7.45
C ILE A 540 -43.00 -3.67 6.19
N VAL A 541 -43.81 -3.52 5.15
CA VAL A 541 -43.46 -2.82 3.92
C VAL A 541 -44.13 -1.45 3.90
N VAL A 542 -43.32 -0.41 3.71
CA VAL A 542 -43.73 0.98 3.87
C VAL A 542 -43.63 1.71 2.53
N SER A 543 -44.72 2.32 2.11
CA SER A 543 -44.72 3.13 0.87
C SER A 543 -43.94 4.43 1.05
N GLU A 544 -43.71 5.13 -0.07
CA GLU A 544 -43.23 6.49 -0.09
C GLU A 544 -44.19 7.41 0.67
N GLY A 545 -43.63 8.50 1.21
CA GLY A 545 -44.39 9.50 1.93
C GLY A 545 -43.72 9.97 3.21
N MET A 546 -44.33 10.97 3.84
CA MET A 546 -43.91 11.52 5.12
C MET A 546 -44.69 10.87 6.26
N TYR A 547 -43.98 10.23 7.18
CA TYR A 547 -44.51 9.58 8.37
C TYR A 547 -44.07 10.36 9.61
N THR A 548 -44.91 11.31 10.01
CA THR A 548 -44.65 12.17 11.17
C THR A 548 -45.34 11.62 12.42
N PHE A 549 -44.64 11.60 13.54
CA PHE A 549 -45.20 11.22 14.84
C PHE A 549 -44.55 12.05 15.96
N ASP A 550 -45.17 12.09 17.12
CA ASP A 550 -44.62 12.76 18.30
C ASP A 550 -44.24 11.67 19.31
N SER A 551 -42.95 11.39 19.44
CA SER A 551 -42.48 10.32 20.33
C SER A 551 -42.75 10.62 21.81
N SER A 552 -43.00 11.88 22.18
CA SER A 552 -43.38 12.24 23.55
C SER A 552 -44.84 11.88 23.88
N VAL A 553 -45.65 11.59 22.85
CA VAL A 553 -47.08 11.23 22.97
C VAL A 553 -47.32 9.77 22.63
N SER A 554 -46.87 9.31 21.46
CA SER A 554 -47.15 7.97 20.94
C SER A 554 -45.99 6.99 21.09
N GLY A 555 -44.83 7.44 21.59
CA GLY A 555 -43.60 6.68 21.60
C GLY A 555 -42.88 6.63 20.24
N SER A 556 -41.69 6.08 20.25
CA SER A 556 -40.84 5.82 19.07
C SER A 556 -41.35 4.62 18.26
N ILE A 557 -40.82 4.46 17.05
CA ILE A 557 -40.89 3.17 16.33
C ILE A 557 -39.96 2.20 17.06
N THR A 558 -40.55 1.28 17.82
CA THR A 558 -39.84 0.33 18.68
C THR A 558 -39.67 -0.98 17.95
N LEU A 559 -38.43 -1.41 17.72
CA LEU A 559 -38.11 -2.65 17.05
C LEU A 559 -38.47 -3.86 17.92
N VAL A 560 -38.89 -4.94 17.27
CA VAL A 560 -39.28 -6.20 17.92
C VAL A 560 -38.62 -7.34 17.15
N GLU A 561 -38.03 -8.28 17.88
CA GLU A 561 -37.34 -9.41 17.24
C GLU A 561 -38.28 -10.19 16.31
N GLY A 562 -37.78 -10.52 15.11
CA GLY A 562 -38.54 -11.23 14.09
C GLY A 562 -39.52 -10.36 13.30
N VAL A 563 -39.51 -9.04 13.50
CA VAL A 563 -40.26 -8.06 12.69
C VAL A 563 -39.29 -7.09 12.00
N SER A 564 -39.11 -7.25 10.70
CA SER A 564 -38.30 -6.31 9.90
C SER A 564 -39.16 -5.21 9.26
N VAL A 565 -38.55 -4.08 8.92
CA VAL A 565 -39.23 -2.90 8.35
C VAL A 565 -38.47 -2.41 7.12
N PHE A 566 -39.15 -2.35 5.98
CA PHE A 566 -38.57 -1.94 4.70
C PHE A 566 -39.34 -0.77 4.10
N GLY A 567 -38.65 0.35 3.88
CA GLY A 567 -39.17 1.51 3.17
C GLY A 567 -38.95 1.41 1.66
N ALA A 568 -39.11 2.55 1.00
CA ALA A 568 -38.76 2.76 -0.40
C ALA A 568 -39.71 2.15 -1.45
N TYR A 569 -40.92 1.74 -1.08
CA TYR A 569 -41.91 1.25 -2.06
C TYR A 569 -42.72 2.41 -2.64
N ASN A 570 -43.09 2.37 -3.92
CA ASN A 570 -44.04 3.35 -4.45
C ASN A 570 -45.44 3.19 -3.80
N ALA A 571 -46.32 4.17 -4.01
CA ALA A 571 -47.63 4.22 -3.36
C ALA A 571 -48.51 2.94 -3.53
N ASN A 572 -48.32 2.16 -4.60
CA ASN A 572 -49.05 0.92 -4.87
C ASN A 572 -48.21 -0.36 -4.64
N TYR A 573 -47.00 -0.24 -4.11
CA TYR A 573 -46.05 -1.34 -3.83
C TYR A 573 -45.69 -2.19 -5.05
N SER A 574 -45.79 -1.64 -6.25
CA SER A 574 -45.41 -2.32 -7.50
C SER A 574 -43.92 -2.16 -7.83
N ASP A 575 -43.24 -1.21 -7.19
CA ASP A 575 -41.82 -0.98 -7.38
C ASP A 575 -41.17 -0.47 -6.08
N ARG A 576 -39.84 -0.62 -5.98
CA ARG A 576 -39.02 -0.22 -4.83
C ARG A 576 -37.71 0.41 -5.29
N ASN A 577 -37.48 1.64 -4.88
CA ASN A 577 -36.26 2.35 -5.22
C ASN A 577 -36.01 3.44 -4.16
N PRO A 578 -35.03 3.25 -3.25
CA PRO A 578 -34.74 4.20 -2.17
C PRO A 578 -34.38 5.61 -2.64
N ALA A 579 -33.91 5.78 -3.88
CA ALA A 579 -33.59 7.09 -4.44
C ALA A 579 -34.82 7.83 -5.03
N ILE A 580 -35.91 7.11 -5.33
CA ILE A 580 -37.10 7.69 -5.99
C ILE A 580 -38.29 7.73 -5.03
N TYR A 581 -38.61 6.61 -4.38
CA TYR A 581 -39.82 6.42 -3.58
C TYR A 581 -39.55 6.64 -2.10
N VAL A 582 -39.16 7.85 -1.72
CA VAL A 582 -38.63 8.13 -0.38
C VAL A 582 -39.69 7.94 0.72
N SER A 583 -39.40 7.05 1.68
CA SER A 583 -40.16 6.88 2.93
C SER A 583 -39.47 7.65 4.06
N THR A 584 -40.02 8.80 4.45
CA THR A 584 -39.40 9.67 5.46
C THR A 584 -40.07 9.49 6.82
N LEU A 585 -39.27 9.17 7.84
CA LEU A 585 -39.66 9.10 9.24
C LEU A 585 -39.21 10.40 9.93
N SER A 586 -40.12 11.09 10.60
CA SER A 586 -39.78 12.35 11.27
C SER A 586 -40.50 12.47 12.61
N ASP A 587 -39.70 12.65 13.67
CA ASP A 587 -40.25 12.97 14.98
C ASP A 587 -40.39 14.49 15.15
N ILE A 588 -41.60 14.92 15.55
CA ILE A 588 -41.95 16.33 15.73
C ILE A 588 -42.04 16.73 17.22
N ALA A 589 -41.61 15.87 18.13
CA ALA A 589 -41.57 16.18 19.56
C ALA A 589 -40.71 17.44 19.84
N SER A 590 -40.96 18.12 20.97
CA SER A 590 -40.28 19.39 21.32
C SER A 590 -39.68 19.42 22.74
N ILE A 591 -39.74 18.32 23.50
CA ILE A 591 -39.17 18.21 24.86
C ILE A 591 -38.61 16.79 25.13
N ASN A 592 -37.43 16.70 25.78
CA ASN A 592 -36.72 15.53 26.37
C ASN A 592 -36.60 14.20 25.58
N LEU A 593 -35.40 13.59 25.59
CA LEU A 593 -35.03 12.24 25.08
C LEU A 593 -36.01 11.60 24.08
N ASN A 594 -35.89 11.96 22.81
CA ASN A 594 -36.78 11.46 21.76
C ASN A 594 -35.99 10.72 20.69
N SER A 595 -36.46 9.52 20.35
CA SER A 595 -35.91 8.69 19.29
C SER A 595 -36.92 8.46 18.16
N VAL A 596 -36.46 8.44 16.91
CA VAL A 596 -37.33 8.03 15.79
C VAL A 596 -37.44 6.50 15.80
N ILE A 597 -36.30 5.81 15.74
CA ILE A 597 -36.18 4.36 15.88
C ILE A 597 -35.55 4.01 17.23
N TYR A 598 -36.12 3.03 17.91
CA TYR A 598 -35.69 2.60 19.23
C TYR A 598 -35.60 1.07 19.34
N ALA A 599 -34.53 0.56 19.95
CA ALA A 599 -34.39 -0.85 20.32
C ALA A 599 -33.68 -0.95 21.66
N ASN A 600 -34.19 -1.78 22.57
CA ASN A 600 -33.68 -1.91 23.94
C ASN A 600 -33.83 -3.31 24.52
N SER A 601 -33.54 -4.34 23.72
CA SER A 601 -33.59 -5.73 24.17
C SER A 601 -32.52 -6.55 23.49
N ALA A 602 -31.79 -7.34 24.27
CA ALA A 602 -30.83 -8.33 23.81
C ALA A 602 -31.45 -9.46 22.97
N ASP A 603 -32.77 -9.61 22.99
CA ASP A 603 -33.48 -10.55 22.11
C ASP A 603 -33.45 -10.08 20.65
N ILE A 604 -33.24 -8.78 20.39
CA ILE A 604 -33.22 -8.21 19.05
C ILE A 604 -31.87 -8.53 18.40
N THR A 605 -31.90 -9.35 17.35
CA THR A 605 -30.74 -9.81 16.59
C THR A 605 -30.62 -9.09 15.25
N ASN A 606 -29.54 -9.37 14.52
CA ASN A 606 -29.29 -8.79 13.21
C ASN A 606 -30.27 -9.29 12.13
N ALA A 607 -31.10 -10.28 12.43
CA ALA A 607 -32.24 -10.68 11.59
C ALA A 607 -33.38 -9.64 11.59
N THR A 608 -33.41 -8.73 12.57
CA THR A 608 -34.32 -7.59 12.60
C THR A 608 -33.70 -6.45 11.79
N VAL A 609 -34.26 -6.20 10.60
CA VAL A 609 -33.71 -5.26 9.61
C VAL A 609 -34.55 -4.00 9.51
N VAL A 610 -33.89 -2.85 9.45
CA VAL A 610 -34.47 -1.57 9.00
C VAL A 610 -33.75 -1.14 7.72
N ASP A 611 -34.48 -1.02 6.60
CA ASP A 611 -33.89 -0.75 5.28
C ASP A 611 -34.65 0.33 4.50
N GLY A 612 -33.91 1.28 3.91
CA GLY A 612 -34.44 2.15 2.86
C GLY A 612 -35.29 3.31 3.35
N PHE A 613 -34.93 3.93 4.48
CA PHE A 613 -35.64 5.08 5.05
C PHE A 613 -34.82 6.37 4.99
N THR A 614 -35.51 7.50 4.92
CA THR A 614 -34.95 8.78 5.38
C THR A 614 -35.43 9.02 6.80
N ILE A 615 -34.52 9.09 7.77
CA ILE A 615 -34.83 9.18 9.20
C ILE A 615 -34.38 10.55 9.70
N ILE A 616 -35.31 11.35 10.21
CA ILE A 616 -35.05 12.72 10.66
C ILE A 616 -35.35 12.80 12.15
N GLY A 617 -34.28 12.97 12.93
CA GLY A 617 -34.34 13.18 14.37
C GLY A 617 -35.06 14.47 14.78
N THR A 618 -35.39 14.53 16.05
CA THR A 618 -36.17 15.59 16.68
C THR A 618 -35.47 16.96 16.61
N PRO A 619 -36.17 18.06 16.28
CA PRO A 619 -35.62 19.40 16.39
C PRO A 619 -35.87 20.03 17.78
N ASN A 620 -35.05 21.00 18.16
CA ASN A 620 -35.18 21.84 19.36
C ASN A 620 -35.25 21.06 20.69
N SER A 621 -34.53 19.95 20.82
CA SER A 621 -34.48 19.13 22.03
C SER A 621 -33.12 19.19 22.74
N GLU A 622 -33.07 18.71 23.99
CA GLU A 622 -31.79 18.56 24.72
C GLU A 622 -30.93 17.45 24.10
N ASN A 623 -31.57 16.33 23.76
CA ASN A 623 -30.96 15.21 23.05
C ASN A 623 -31.93 14.77 21.95
N SER A 624 -31.41 14.62 20.74
CA SER A 624 -32.12 14.06 19.59
C SER A 624 -31.43 12.79 19.13
N TYR A 625 -32.19 11.69 18.98
CA TYR A 625 -31.68 10.43 18.48
C TYR A 625 -32.46 10.05 17.22
N ALA A 626 -31.82 10.04 16.05
CA ALA A 626 -32.51 9.49 14.88
C ALA A 626 -32.66 7.96 15.05
N VAL A 627 -31.60 7.26 15.46
CA VAL A 627 -31.62 5.84 15.83
C VAL A 627 -31.00 5.66 17.21
N ARG A 628 -31.70 5.00 18.13
CA ARG A 628 -31.23 4.72 19.50
C ARG A 628 -31.30 3.23 19.81
N LEU A 629 -30.15 2.63 20.12
CA LEU A 629 -29.96 1.19 20.29
C LEU A 629 -29.28 0.92 21.64
N GLU A 630 -29.96 0.14 22.49
CA GLU A 630 -29.58 -0.07 23.89
C GLU A 630 -29.75 -1.54 24.33
N ASP A 631 -29.26 -1.86 25.54
CA ASP A 631 -29.60 -3.06 26.31
C ASP A 631 -29.42 -4.40 25.55
N GLY A 632 -28.30 -4.53 24.83
CA GLY A 632 -27.90 -5.72 24.05
C GLY A 632 -28.48 -5.78 22.64
N ALA A 633 -29.28 -4.81 22.22
CA ALA A 633 -29.92 -4.84 20.90
C ALA A 633 -28.88 -4.87 19.77
N SER A 634 -29.09 -5.76 18.81
CA SER A 634 -28.17 -5.99 17.70
C SER A 634 -28.84 -5.98 16.31
N PRO A 635 -29.78 -5.05 15.99
CA PRO A 635 -30.45 -5.02 14.69
C PRO A 635 -29.50 -4.66 13.54
N THR A 636 -29.95 -4.94 12.31
CA THR A 636 -29.32 -4.42 11.10
C THR A 636 -30.00 -3.13 10.65
N ILE A 637 -29.25 -2.03 10.58
CA ILE A 637 -29.73 -0.73 10.05
C ILE A 637 -28.98 -0.46 8.75
N GLN A 638 -29.71 -0.35 7.63
CA GLN A 638 -29.06 -0.31 6.33
C GLN A 638 -29.74 0.54 5.26
N ASN A 639 -28.97 0.90 4.23
CA ASN A 639 -29.44 1.57 3.02
C ASN A 639 -30.32 2.81 3.30
N SER A 640 -30.06 3.51 4.39
CA SER A 640 -30.90 4.61 4.89
C SER A 640 -30.14 5.93 4.93
N VAL A 641 -30.88 7.03 4.81
CA VAL A 641 -30.37 8.38 5.03
C VAL A 641 -30.80 8.81 6.43
N ILE A 642 -29.86 9.08 7.33
CA ILE A 642 -30.11 9.36 8.74
C ILE A 642 -29.63 10.77 9.05
N TYR A 643 -30.53 11.64 9.47
CA TYR A 643 -30.23 13.00 9.91
C TYR A 643 -30.58 13.13 11.39
N ALA A 644 -29.60 13.47 12.23
CA ALA A 644 -29.76 13.51 13.68
C ALA A 644 -30.73 14.57 14.19
N GLY A 645 -31.10 15.57 13.39
CA GLY A 645 -31.98 16.68 13.80
C GLY A 645 -31.21 17.97 14.13
N ASP A 646 -31.86 18.90 14.84
CA ASP A 646 -31.32 20.20 15.24
C ASP A 646 -31.47 20.40 16.76
N SER A 647 -30.49 19.98 17.55
CA SER A 647 -30.62 19.87 19.02
C SER A 647 -29.32 20.11 19.79
N ASN A 648 -29.39 20.32 21.11
CA ASN A 648 -28.17 20.56 21.91
C ASN A 648 -27.16 19.40 21.76
N HIS A 649 -27.64 18.16 21.84
CA HIS A 649 -26.88 16.99 21.43
C HIS A 649 -27.68 16.22 20.38
N SER A 650 -27.11 16.09 19.18
CA SER A 650 -27.74 15.39 18.06
C SER A 650 -26.94 14.15 17.73
N TYR A 651 -27.62 13.01 17.73
CA TYR A 651 -27.05 11.70 17.44
C TYR A 651 -27.75 11.08 16.24
N GLY A 652 -27.00 10.84 15.16
CA GLY A 652 -27.52 10.09 14.01
C GLY A 652 -27.83 8.66 14.46
N VAL A 653 -26.82 7.96 14.95
CA VAL A 653 -26.97 6.65 15.58
C VAL A 653 -26.33 6.67 16.97
N TYR A 654 -27.11 6.32 17.99
CA TYR A 654 -26.66 6.20 19.37
C TYR A 654 -26.70 4.74 19.81
N ILE A 655 -25.57 4.25 20.32
CA ILE A 655 -25.32 2.85 20.66
C ILE A 655 -24.78 2.79 22.09
N TRP A 656 -25.50 2.09 22.96
CA TRP A 656 -25.16 1.96 24.38
C TRP A 656 -25.42 0.54 24.88
N ASP A 657 -24.40 -0.20 25.29
CA ASP A 657 -24.52 -1.64 25.60
C ASP A 657 -25.09 -2.47 24.43
N ALA A 658 -24.71 -2.18 23.19
CA ALA A 658 -25.35 -2.78 22.00
C ALA A 658 -24.34 -3.21 20.93
N ALA A 659 -24.76 -4.13 20.04
CA ALA A 659 -23.90 -4.70 18.99
C ALA A 659 -24.58 -4.75 17.60
N PRO A 660 -25.15 -3.64 17.10
CA PRO A 660 -25.83 -3.59 15.82
C PRO A 660 -24.88 -3.73 14.62
N LEU A 661 -25.46 -4.12 13.48
CA LEU A 661 -24.84 -4.01 12.17
C LEU A 661 -25.35 -2.75 11.48
N ILE A 662 -24.47 -1.78 11.24
CA ILE A 662 -24.76 -0.50 10.57
C ILE A 662 -24.07 -0.50 9.22
N ILE A 663 -24.84 -0.58 8.13
CA ILE A 663 -24.31 -0.85 6.79
C ILE A 663 -24.89 0.05 5.70
N ASN A 664 -24.04 0.62 4.84
CA ASN A 664 -24.43 1.37 3.64
C ASN A 664 -25.43 2.51 3.92
N ASN A 665 -25.30 3.18 5.07
CA ASN A 665 -26.11 4.34 5.41
C ASN A 665 -25.38 5.64 5.08
N ASN A 666 -26.15 6.70 4.82
CA ASN A 666 -25.65 8.08 4.82
C ASN A 666 -26.11 8.76 6.11
N ILE A 667 -25.18 9.05 7.02
CA ILE A 667 -25.46 9.47 8.39
C ILE A 667 -24.91 10.88 8.62
N ASP A 668 -25.77 11.80 9.02
CA ASP A 668 -25.44 13.19 9.37
C ASP A 668 -25.76 13.44 10.84
N GLY A 669 -24.74 13.88 11.59
CA GLY A 669 -24.80 14.26 13.00
C GLY A 669 -25.62 15.52 13.28
N GLY A 670 -26.19 16.15 12.26
CA GLY A 670 -27.20 17.19 12.37
C GLY A 670 -26.63 18.58 12.61
N THR A 671 -27.48 19.44 13.17
CA THR A 671 -27.14 20.80 13.58
C THR A 671 -27.40 20.97 15.07
N GLY A 672 -26.81 22.01 15.70
CA GLY A 672 -27.02 22.30 17.11
C GLY A 672 -25.72 22.53 17.87
N TYR A 673 -25.57 22.03 19.10
CA TYR A 673 -24.40 22.35 19.93
C TYR A 673 -23.28 21.30 19.84
N ASN A 674 -23.60 20.02 20.02
CA ASN A 674 -22.69 18.89 19.77
C ASN A 674 -23.33 17.93 18.77
N GLY A 675 -22.59 17.59 17.72
CA GLY A 675 -23.04 16.70 16.66
C GLY A 675 -22.26 15.39 16.66
N TYR A 676 -22.99 14.28 16.54
CA TYR A 676 -22.42 12.94 16.44
C TYR A 676 -23.10 12.20 15.29
N GLY A 677 -22.33 11.84 14.27
CA GLY A 677 -22.82 10.90 13.26
C GLY A 677 -23.19 9.58 13.92
N ILE A 678 -22.20 8.94 14.55
CA ILE A 678 -22.37 7.73 15.36
C ILE A 678 -21.74 7.93 16.74
N TYR A 679 -22.48 7.59 17.79
CA TYR A 679 -22.02 7.61 19.18
C TYR A 679 -22.10 6.20 19.78
N ILE A 680 -20.99 5.72 20.32
CA ILE A 680 -20.81 4.36 20.84
C ILE A 680 -20.26 4.44 22.26
N SER A 681 -20.90 3.75 23.20
CA SER A 681 -20.47 3.73 24.60
C SER A 681 -20.88 2.45 25.33
N PHE A 682 -20.38 2.30 26.56
CA PHE A 682 -20.76 1.27 27.53
C PHE A 682 -20.63 -0.17 26.99
N HIS A 683 -19.41 -0.63 26.78
CA HIS A 683 -19.09 -2.00 26.32
C HIS A 683 -19.78 -2.44 25.02
N SER A 684 -20.08 -1.49 24.13
CA SER A 684 -20.72 -1.78 22.85
C SER A 684 -19.74 -2.40 21.86
N SER A 685 -20.25 -3.21 20.92
CA SER A 685 -19.45 -3.89 19.89
C SER A 685 -20.11 -3.86 18.49
N PRO A 686 -20.47 -2.68 17.97
CA PRO A 686 -21.11 -2.57 16.66
C PRO A 686 -20.16 -2.90 15.51
N GLN A 687 -20.74 -3.35 14.39
CA GLN A 687 -20.07 -3.41 13.08
C GLN A 687 -20.57 -2.26 12.21
N ILE A 688 -19.66 -1.39 11.77
CA ILE A 688 -19.96 -0.17 11.00
C ILE A 688 -19.24 -0.31 9.66
N ILE A 689 -19.99 -0.63 8.60
CA ILE A 689 -19.45 -1.09 7.31
C ILE A 689 -20.03 -0.28 6.14
N GLY A 690 -19.18 0.30 5.29
CA GLY A 690 -19.64 0.89 4.03
C GLY A 690 -20.51 2.15 4.17
N ASN A 691 -20.51 2.82 5.32
CA ASN A 691 -21.32 4.00 5.57
C ASN A 691 -20.61 5.29 5.15
N THR A 692 -21.39 6.30 4.79
CA THR A 692 -20.95 7.70 4.72
C THR A 692 -21.40 8.39 6.00
N VAL A 693 -20.47 8.92 6.79
CA VAL A 693 -20.72 9.51 8.10
C VAL A 693 -20.19 10.93 8.15
N TYR A 694 -21.06 11.89 8.46
CA TYR A 694 -20.75 13.29 8.64
C TYR A 694 -21.08 13.71 10.07
N GLY A 695 -20.14 14.29 10.81
CA GLY A 695 -20.34 14.69 12.20
C GLY A 695 -21.32 15.85 12.43
N GLY A 696 -21.81 16.47 11.36
CA GLY A 696 -22.76 17.58 11.42
C GLY A 696 -22.11 18.96 11.33
N ASN A 697 -22.94 19.98 11.19
CA ASN A 697 -22.54 21.40 11.21
C ASN A 697 -23.04 22.02 12.52
N VAL A 698 -22.22 21.95 13.55
CA VAL A 698 -22.62 22.31 14.92
C VAL A 698 -21.83 23.47 15.48
N ILE A 699 -22.32 23.99 16.60
CA ILE A 699 -21.74 25.14 17.27
C ILE A 699 -20.43 24.74 17.93
N LEU A 700 -20.35 23.68 18.76
CA LEU A 700 -19.16 23.42 19.57
C LEU A 700 -18.28 22.29 19.03
N ASN A 701 -18.73 21.03 19.15
CA ASN A 701 -17.93 19.86 18.80
C ASN A 701 -18.68 18.98 17.80
N ALA A 702 -18.05 18.70 16.66
CA ALA A 702 -18.58 17.83 15.63
C ALA A 702 -17.75 16.55 15.54
N ARG A 703 -18.40 15.39 15.56
CA ARG A 703 -17.74 14.09 15.52
C ARG A 703 -18.39 13.16 14.52
N GLY A 704 -17.61 12.62 13.60
CA GLY A 704 -18.09 11.57 12.70
C GLY A 704 -18.50 10.35 13.51
N ILE A 705 -17.51 9.73 14.16
CA ILE A 705 -17.71 8.59 15.07
C ILE A 705 -17.07 8.88 16.42
N TYR A 706 -17.84 8.74 17.50
CA TYR A 706 -17.35 8.71 18.87
C TYR A 706 -17.44 7.29 19.41
N ASN A 707 -16.32 6.74 19.89
CA ASN A 707 -16.22 5.40 20.45
C ASN A 707 -15.58 5.42 21.84
N GLY A 708 -16.41 5.26 22.89
CA GLY A 708 -15.96 5.35 24.28
C GLY A 708 -16.42 4.19 25.16
N GLY A 709 -16.09 4.27 26.45
CA GLY A 709 -16.67 3.43 27.50
C GLY A 709 -16.37 1.94 27.33
N PHE A 710 -15.10 1.57 27.06
CA PHE A 710 -14.64 0.18 26.89
C PHE A 710 -15.28 -0.56 25.70
N SER A 711 -15.72 0.18 24.68
CA SER A 711 -16.34 -0.40 23.47
C SER A 711 -15.32 -0.92 22.46
N THR A 712 -15.70 -1.95 21.70
CA THR A 712 -14.87 -2.69 20.72
C THR A 712 -15.52 -2.70 19.34
N ALA A 713 -15.73 -1.52 18.75
CA ALA A 713 -16.33 -1.38 17.42
C ALA A 713 -15.42 -1.90 16.29
N THR A 714 -16.03 -2.47 15.24
CA THR A 714 -15.38 -2.71 13.95
C THR A 714 -15.79 -1.60 12.97
N ILE A 715 -14.85 -0.81 12.48
CA ILE A 715 -15.09 0.33 11.58
C ILE A 715 -14.36 0.07 10.27
N GLN A 716 -15.13 -0.34 9.24
CA GLN A 716 -14.56 -0.84 7.98
C GLN A 716 -15.18 -0.18 6.74
N GLY A 717 -14.36 0.25 5.78
CA GLY A 717 -14.86 0.63 4.46
C GLY A 717 -15.77 1.86 4.47
N ASN A 718 -15.68 2.72 5.48
CA ASN A 718 -16.53 3.90 5.62
C ASN A 718 -15.86 5.15 5.05
N SER A 719 -16.68 6.13 4.65
CA SER A 719 -16.27 7.51 4.40
C SER A 719 -16.71 8.38 5.57
N ILE A 720 -15.77 8.86 6.39
CA ILE A 720 -16.06 9.53 7.66
C ILE A 720 -15.51 10.95 7.63
N SER A 721 -16.32 11.95 8.02
CA SER A 721 -15.85 13.29 8.34
C SER A 721 -16.33 13.76 9.70
N GLY A 722 -15.44 14.46 10.40
CA GLY A 722 -15.75 15.13 11.65
C GLY A 722 -16.79 16.23 11.54
N GLY A 723 -17.06 16.76 10.35
CA GLY A 723 -18.03 17.84 10.14
C GLY A 723 -17.47 19.24 10.37
N GLY A 724 -18.28 20.14 10.94
CA GLY A 724 -17.90 21.53 11.21
C GLY A 724 -18.26 21.94 12.63
N GLY A 725 -17.27 22.40 13.41
CA GLY A 725 -17.46 22.83 14.81
C GLY A 725 -16.64 24.07 15.16
N SER A 726 -17.20 25.01 15.93
CA SER A 726 -16.47 26.24 16.34
C SER A 726 -15.42 26.02 17.42
N SER A 727 -15.36 24.84 18.04
CA SER A 727 -14.23 24.44 18.87
C SER A 727 -13.41 23.39 18.14
N HIS A 728 -13.88 22.14 18.10
CA HIS A 728 -13.11 21.03 17.54
C HIS A 728 -13.96 20.17 16.63
N SER A 729 -13.31 19.53 15.65
CA SER A 729 -13.92 18.57 14.75
C SER A 729 -13.05 17.31 14.69
N GLU A 730 -13.66 16.15 14.87
CA GLU A 730 -12.94 14.87 14.91
C GLU A 730 -13.60 13.84 14.00
N GLY A 731 -12.85 13.24 13.08
CA GLY A 731 -13.36 12.16 12.23
C GLY A 731 -13.77 10.96 13.08
N VAL A 732 -12.81 10.38 13.80
CA VAL A 732 -13.02 9.31 14.76
C VAL A 732 -12.40 9.68 16.11
N ARG A 733 -13.16 9.57 17.20
CA ARG A 733 -12.65 9.76 18.57
C ARG A 733 -12.75 8.48 19.38
N ASN A 734 -11.64 8.03 19.93
CA ASN A 734 -11.53 6.86 20.80
C ASN A 734 -11.21 7.28 22.23
N GLU A 735 -12.04 6.88 23.18
CA GLU A 735 -11.93 7.27 24.59
C GLU A 735 -12.04 6.05 25.52
N GLY A 736 -10.91 5.53 25.98
CA GLY A 736 -10.87 4.28 26.77
C GLY A 736 -11.53 3.11 26.06
N SER A 737 -11.24 2.95 24.77
CA SER A 737 -11.84 1.97 23.86
C SER A 737 -10.79 1.30 22.98
N THR A 738 -11.13 0.14 22.40
CA THR A 738 -10.19 -0.67 21.58
C THR A 738 -10.86 -1.14 20.28
N PRO A 739 -11.24 -0.23 19.37
CA PRO A 739 -11.82 -0.59 18.07
C PRO A 739 -10.78 -1.11 17.06
N ASP A 740 -11.24 -1.87 16.07
CA ASP A 740 -10.48 -2.18 14.84
C ASP A 740 -10.97 -1.25 13.71
N ILE A 741 -10.08 -0.41 13.18
CA ILE A 741 -10.37 0.67 12.23
C ILE A 741 -9.56 0.42 10.97
N TYR A 742 -10.21 0.03 9.87
CA TYR A 742 -9.49 -0.28 8.63
C TYR A 742 -10.23 -0.04 7.32
N ASN A 743 -9.46 0.19 6.27
CA ASN A 743 -9.97 0.44 4.91
C ASN A 743 -10.95 1.63 4.84
N ASN A 744 -10.82 2.63 5.71
CA ASN A 744 -11.70 3.81 5.72
C ASN A 744 -11.02 5.03 5.05
N ILE A 745 -11.84 5.99 4.64
CA ILE A 745 -11.43 7.39 4.45
C ILE A 745 -11.91 8.16 5.67
N ILE A 746 -11.02 8.89 6.32
CA ILE A 746 -11.31 9.64 7.54
C ILE A 746 -10.81 11.07 7.35
N ASP A 747 -11.70 12.04 7.42
CA ASP A 747 -11.40 13.47 7.43
C ASP A 747 -11.74 14.08 8.79
N GLY A 748 -10.79 14.80 9.40
CA GLY A 748 -11.00 15.49 10.66
C GLY A 748 -12.04 16.62 10.62
N GLY A 749 -12.47 17.05 9.43
CA GLY A 749 -13.47 18.11 9.26
C GLY A 749 -12.89 19.50 9.48
N ASN A 750 -13.75 20.45 9.85
CA ASN A 750 -13.43 21.87 10.01
C ASN A 750 -13.63 22.30 11.47
N GLY A 751 -12.55 22.34 12.25
CA GLY A 751 -12.55 22.80 13.64
C GLY A 751 -11.82 24.13 13.79
N ILE A 752 -12.39 25.15 14.45
CA ILE A 752 -11.70 26.45 14.57
C ILE A 752 -10.44 26.37 15.46
N ASN A 753 -10.53 25.72 16.62
CA ASN A 753 -9.40 25.60 17.55
C ASN A 753 -8.47 24.45 17.16
N TRP A 754 -9.04 23.27 16.85
CA TRP A 754 -8.29 22.18 16.26
C TRP A 754 -9.19 21.18 15.52
N SER A 755 -8.61 20.42 14.59
CA SER A 755 -9.26 19.31 13.89
C SER A 755 -8.40 18.04 13.99
N ALA A 756 -9.03 16.87 14.04
CA ALA A 756 -8.30 15.60 14.08
C ALA A 756 -8.95 14.53 13.21
N GLY A 757 -8.17 13.83 12.39
CA GLY A 757 -8.64 12.65 11.66
C GLY A 757 -9.06 11.56 12.65
N ILE A 758 -8.11 11.12 13.48
CA ILE A 758 -8.35 10.20 14.60
C ILE A 758 -7.82 10.78 15.90
N TYR A 759 -8.63 10.75 16.96
CA TYR A 759 -8.27 11.24 18.28
C TYR A 759 -8.37 10.15 19.34
N ASN A 760 -7.24 9.70 19.89
CA ASN A 760 -7.15 8.65 20.89
C ASN A 760 -6.81 9.24 22.27
N VAL A 761 -7.60 8.90 23.28
CA VAL A 761 -7.43 9.38 24.65
C VAL A 761 -7.81 8.34 25.69
N HIS A 762 -7.34 8.52 26.93
CA HIS A 762 -7.75 7.77 28.13
C HIS A 762 -7.56 6.26 28.01
N VAL A 763 -6.32 5.77 27.92
CA VAL A 763 -6.00 4.32 27.86
C VAL A 763 -6.75 3.57 26.75
N SER A 764 -6.99 4.24 25.62
CA SER A 764 -7.52 3.62 24.41
C SER A 764 -6.42 2.91 23.63
N SER A 765 -6.72 1.75 23.06
CA SER A 765 -5.76 0.95 22.26
C SER A 765 -6.40 0.47 20.96
N PRO A 766 -6.74 1.37 20.03
CA PRO A 766 -7.28 0.99 18.73
C PRO A 766 -6.23 0.33 17.85
N VAL A 767 -6.65 -0.57 16.98
CA VAL A 767 -5.86 -1.04 15.84
C VAL A 767 -6.29 -0.23 14.62
N ILE A 768 -5.36 0.53 14.02
CA ILE A 768 -5.62 1.46 12.93
C ILE A 768 -4.76 1.03 11.75
N ARG A 769 -5.40 0.49 10.70
CA ARG A 769 -4.67 -0.04 9.55
C ARG A 769 -5.31 0.21 8.19
N ASN A 770 -4.50 0.39 7.15
CA ASN A 770 -4.99 0.55 5.77
C ASN A 770 -6.01 1.69 5.61
N ASN A 771 -5.91 2.79 6.35
CA ASN A 771 -6.82 3.93 6.21
C ASN A 771 -6.16 5.08 5.46
N THR A 772 -6.98 5.91 4.80
CA THR A 772 -6.61 7.24 4.32
C THR A 772 -7.13 8.27 5.30
N ILE A 773 -6.23 8.99 5.97
CA ILE A 773 -6.54 9.87 7.10
C ILE A 773 -6.08 11.30 6.79
N ASN A 774 -7.03 12.20 6.68
CA ASN A 774 -6.83 13.64 6.61
C ASN A 774 -7.14 14.25 7.98
N GLY A 775 -6.22 15.01 8.57
CA GLY A 775 -6.44 15.71 9.83
C GLY A 775 -7.44 16.87 9.78
N GLY A 776 -7.99 17.17 8.61
CA GLY A 776 -8.98 18.22 8.42
C GLY A 776 -8.34 19.60 8.27
N SER A 777 -9.12 20.64 8.52
CA SER A 777 -8.72 22.04 8.41
C SER A 777 -9.03 22.81 9.70
N SER A 778 -8.03 23.51 10.21
CA SER A 778 -8.16 24.35 11.40
C SER A 778 -7.35 25.65 11.32
N SER A 779 -7.84 26.70 11.98
CA SER A 779 -7.06 27.93 12.19
C SER A 779 -6.09 27.83 13.37
N GLY A 780 -6.29 26.86 14.26
CA GLY A 780 -5.33 26.52 15.32
C GLY A 780 -4.46 25.35 14.89
N GLU A 781 -4.82 24.14 15.31
CA GLU A 781 -4.02 22.92 15.08
C GLU A 781 -4.77 21.87 14.25
N ALA A 782 -4.11 21.24 13.29
CA ALA A 782 -4.68 20.12 12.52
C ALA A 782 -3.86 18.85 12.77
N PHE A 783 -4.52 17.75 13.11
CA PHE A 783 -3.88 16.50 13.49
C PHE A 783 -4.36 15.33 12.64
N GLY A 784 -3.46 14.56 12.01
CA GLY A 784 -3.83 13.29 11.40
C GLY A 784 -4.33 12.30 12.46
N ILE A 785 -3.42 11.89 13.35
CA ILE A 785 -3.71 11.03 14.51
C ILE A 785 -3.17 11.69 15.80
N VAL A 786 -4.00 11.73 16.84
CA VAL A 786 -3.63 12.21 18.18
C VAL A 786 -3.66 11.06 19.18
N THR A 787 -2.67 11.03 20.08
CA THR A 787 -2.54 10.03 21.15
C THR A 787 -2.26 10.74 22.48
N ARG A 788 -3.13 10.55 23.48
CA ARG A 788 -3.04 11.24 24.79
C ARG A 788 -3.47 10.38 25.98
N ASP A 789 -3.00 10.76 27.17
CA ASP A 789 -3.47 10.25 28.48
C ASP A 789 -3.56 8.72 28.55
N GLY A 790 -2.43 8.03 28.35
CA GLY A 790 -2.37 6.57 28.41
C GLY A 790 -2.79 5.83 27.13
N ALA A 791 -3.23 6.53 26.09
CA ALA A 791 -3.58 5.90 24.83
C ALA A 791 -2.37 5.21 24.17
N ALA A 792 -2.64 4.06 23.55
CA ALA A 792 -1.69 3.11 23.02
C ALA A 792 -2.17 2.50 21.69
N PRO A 793 -2.29 3.28 20.60
CA PRO A 793 -2.76 2.78 19.31
C PRO A 793 -1.69 1.98 18.56
N VAL A 794 -2.14 1.01 17.75
CA VAL A 794 -1.32 0.27 16.77
C VAL A 794 -1.58 0.89 15.39
N LEU A 795 -0.54 1.40 14.73
CA LEU A 795 -0.64 2.08 13.42
C LEU A 795 0.08 1.29 12.33
N GLN A 796 -0.65 0.79 11.34
CA GLN A 796 -0.08 -0.02 10.25
C GLN A 796 -0.59 0.38 8.87
N ASN A 797 0.28 0.55 7.88
CA ASN A 797 -0.13 0.70 6.48
C ASN A 797 -1.13 1.85 6.20
N ASN A 798 -1.10 2.95 6.97
CA ASN A 798 -2.01 4.09 6.76
C ASN A 798 -1.38 5.19 5.91
N ILE A 799 -2.20 5.92 5.18
CA ILE A 799 -1.85 7.20 4.56
C ILE A 799 -2.35 8.32 5.49
N ILE A 800 -1.47 9.19 5.96
CA ILE A 800 -1.79 10.22 6.97
C ILE A 800 -1.27 11.58 6.51
N PHE A 801 -2.16 12.57 6.46
CA PHE A 801 -1.82 13.93 6.07
C PHE A 801 -2.75 14.95 6.73
N THR A 802 -2.49 16.24 6.54
CA THR A 802 -3.36 17.33 7.04
C THR A 802 -3.57 18.39 5.96
N ARG A 803 -4.72 19.08 5.94
CA ARG A 803 -4.89 20.27 5.09
C ARG A 803 -4.35 21.50 5.82
N ILE A 804 -3.82 22.44 5.02
CA ILE A 804 -3.08 23.66 5.40
C ILE A 804 -3.65 24.34 6.67
N GLY A 805 -2.86 24.33 7.75
CA GLY A 805 -3.03 25.10 8.98
C GLY A 805 -1.67 25.61 9.49
N ALA A 806 -1.65 26.60 10.37
CA ALA A 806 -0.38 27.20 10.82
C ALA A 806 0.50 26.24 11.66
N ASN A 807 -0.14 25.28 12.35
CA ASN A 807 0.50 24.19 13.10
C ASN A 807 -0.21 22.87 12.78
N SER A 808 0.41 21.98 12.00
CA SER A 808 -0.20 20.69 11.66
C SER A 808 0.73 19.50 11.90
N PHE A 809 0.15 18.38 12.32
CA PHE A 809 0.86 17.17 12.74
C PHE A 809 0.27 15.94 12.08
N CYS A 810 1.09 15.04 11.53
CA CYS A 810 0.57 13.78 11.01
C CYS A 810 0.28 12.82 12.17
N VAL A 811 1.23 12.63 13.08
CA VAL A 811 1.04 11.90 14.34
C VAL A 811 1.48 12.78 15.51
N TYR A 812 0.63 12.92 16.53
CA TYR A 812 0.89 13.79 17.67
C TYR A 812 0.67 13.06 18.99
N GLU A 813 1.75 12.85 19.73
CA GLU A 813 1.71 12.36 21.11
C GLU A 813 1.83 13.52 22.10
N ASN A 814 1.05 13.42 23.18
CA ASN A 814 1.11 14.41 24.24
C ASN A 814 0.78 13.81 25.61
N GLU A 815 1.81 13.78 26.45
CA GLU A 815 1.72 13.42 27.86
C GLU A 815 1.15 14.58 28.68
N PHE A 816 -0.07 14.42 29.18
CA PHE A 816 -0.63 15.34 30.18
C PHE A 816 -0.63 14.73 31.59
N SER A 817 -1.06 13.48 31.72
CA SER A 817 -1.29 12.86 33.03
C SER A 817 -0.80 11.42 33.17
N ILE A 818 -0.75 10.66 32.07
CA ILE A 818 -0.26 9.27 31.98
C ILE A 818 0.46 9.16 30.64
N ASN A 819 1.64 8.54 30.63
CA ASN A 819 2.43 8.28 29.43
C ASN A 819 1.57 7.64 28.35
N SER A 820 1.58 8.22 27.16
CA SER A 820 0.82 7.76 26.01
C SER A 820 1.82 7.46 24.91
N THR A 821 1.81 6.25 24.38
CA THR A 821 2.80 5.78 23.41
C THR A 821 2.05 5.31 22.18
N VAL A 822 2.55 5.52 20.98
CA VAL A 822 2.11 4.68 19.85
C VAL A 822 2.77 3.32 20.03
N ASP A 823 1.97 2.26 20.18
CA ASP A 823 2.46 0.90 20.49
C ASP A 823 3.29 0.34 19.33
N THR A 824 2.87 0.61 18.10
CA THR A 824 3.60 0.29 16.87
C THR A 824 3.30 1.32 15.77
N MET A 825 4.32 1.68 14.99
CA MET A 825 4.17 2.41 13.73
C MET A 825 4.90 1.63 12.65
N GLN A 826 4.16 0.98 11.75
CA GLN A 826 4.75 0.19 10.66
C GLN A 826 4.16 0.62 9.32
N ASN A 827 5.02 0.89 8.34
CA ASN A 827 4.62 1.09 6.94
C ASN A 827 3.56 2.20 6.72
N ASN A 828 3.53 3.23 7.56
CA ASN A 828 2.62 4.37 7.38
C ASN A 828 3.29 5.42 6.50
N ASN A 829 2.54 6.02 5.58
CA ASN A 829 2.98 7.16 4.77
C ASN A 829 2.47 8.46 5.40
N LEU A 830 3.39 9.33 5.85
CA LEU A 830 3.09 10.61 6.51
C LEU A 830 3.52 11.78 5.60
N PHE A 831 2.62 12.68 5.21
CA PHE A 831 2.99 13.82 4.36
C PHE A 831 2.09 15.05 4.56
N ALA A 832 2.48 16.20 3.99
CA ALA A 832 1.73 17.47 4.06
C ALA A 832 1.34 17.88 5.50
N CYS A 833 2.27 17.71 6.44
CA CYS A 833 2.17 18.14 7.83
C CYS A 833 3.37 19.02 8.18
N ASN A 834 3.20 20.03 9.05
CA ASN A 834 4.36 20.81 9.53
C ASN A 834 5.30 19.95 10.39
N THR A 835 4.75 18.99 11.12
CA THR A 835 5.50 18.00 11.91
C THR A 835 4.99 16.61 11.58
N ALA A 836 5.87 15.70 11.16
CA ALA A 836 5.47 14.34 10.80
C ALA A 836 5.08 13.54 12.05
N TYR A 837 5.93 13.57 13.07
CA TYR A 837 5.66 12.92 14.33
C TYR A 837 6.12 13.79 15.49
N ARG A 838 5.30 13.92 16.53
CA ARG A 838 5.70 14.52 17.79
C ARG A 838 5.67 13.48 18.88
N ASP A 839 6.81 13.23 19.50
CA ASP A 839 7.05 12.32 20.61
C ASP A 839 7.22 13.17 21.88
N ALA A 840 6.34 13.00 22.86
CA ALA A 840 6.37 13.83 24.07
C ALA A 840 7.48 13.41 25.06
N GLU A 841 7.97 12.18 24.94
CA GLU A 841 8.96 11.52 25.77
C GLU A 841 10.41 11.86 25.35
N GLY A 842 10.58 12.50 24.20
CA GLY A 842 11.87 13.04 23.75
C GLY A 842 12.70 12.07 22.92
N GLY A 843 12.08 11.10 22.25
CA GLY A 843 12.73 10.10 21.40
C GLY A 843 13.27 10.62 20.07
N CYS A 844 12.97 11.87 19.69
CA CYS A 844 13.41 12.48 18.42
C CYS A 844 14.85 13.01 18.42
N ALA A 845 15.74 12.50 19.28
CA ALA A 845 17.10 13.01 19.43
C ALA A 845 18.04 12.60 18.26
N GLY A 846 18.12 13.41 17.20
CA GLY A 846 19.10 13.28 16.11
C GLY A 846 19.15 14.55 15.24
N ASN A 847 20.33 15.20 15.14
CA ASN A 847 20.45 16.58 14.62
C ASN A 847 20.42 16.74 13.08
N ALA A 848 19.54 16.06 12.37
CA ALA A 848 19.55 16.11 10.91
C ALA A 848 19.07 17.47 10.34
N ASP A 849 18.23 18.23 11.06
CA ASP A 849 17.64 19.49 10.58
C ASP A 849 18.11 20.77 11.31
N GLY A 850 18.84 20.62 12.42
CA GLY A 850 19.34 21.75 13.20
C GLY A 850 18.35 22.36 14.19
N ASP A 851 17.21 21.71 14.48
CA ASP A 851 16.41 21.97 15.67
C ASP A 851 16.97 21.19 16.87
N ASP A 852 17.05 21.84 18.03
CA ASP A 852 17.50 21.23 19.30
C ASP A 852 16.29 20.69 20.11
N ASP A 853 15.07 20.63 19.53
CA ASP A 853 13.87 20.11 20.20
C ASP A 853 13.78 18.57 20.12
N PRO A 854 14.03 17.85 21.23
CA PRO A 854 13.99 16.38 21.25
C PRO A 854 12.57 15.81 21.11
N THR A 855 11.52 16.64 21.06
CA THR A 855 10.12 16.21 21.06
C THR A 855 9.45 16.20 19.68
N THR A 856 10.13 16.68 18.64
CA THR A 856 9.58 16.77 17.28
C THR A 856 10.47 16.06 16.29
N CYS A 857 9.88 15.16 15.50
CA CYS A 857 10.52 14.41 14.44
C CYS A 857 10.03 14.93 13.09
N ASN A 858 10.97 15.28 12.22
CA ASN A 858 10.68 15.45 10.80
C ASN A 858 10.46 14.07 10.13
N LEU A 859 10.09 14.06 8.85
CA LEU A 859 9.78 12.83 8.13
C LEU A 859 10.98 11.86 8.05
N THR A 860 12.20 12.39 7.99
CA THR A 860 13.45 11.61 7.91
C THR A 860 13.77 10.95 9.26
N GLU A 861 13.62 11.68 10.36
CA GLU A 861 13.78 11.16 11.73
C GLU A 861 12.68 10.16 12.08
N THR A 862 11.44 10.43 11.68
CA THR A 862 10.33 9.51 11.85
C THR A 862 10.65 8.18 11.17
N ASN A 863 11.09 8.22 9.90
CA ASN A 863 11.51 7.02 9.16
C ASN A 863 12.68 6.27 9.81
N SER A 864 13.53 6.97 10.57
CA SER A 864 14.67 6.40 11.30
C SER A 864 14.27 5.73 12.64
N LEU A 865 13.14 6.12 13.23
CA LEU A 865 12.58 5.58 14.47
C LEU A 865 11.69 4.34 14.25
N LEU A 866 11.34 4.01 12.99
CA LEU A 866 10.43 2.92 12.64
C LEU A 866 11.03 1.50 12.78
N ASP A 867 12.28 1.38 13.25
CA ASP A 867 13.03 0.12 13.39
C ASP A 867 13.45 -0.19 14.84
N ILE A 868 12.62 0.13 15.85
CA ILE A 868 12.93 -0.23 17.25
C ILE A 868 12.66 -1.74 17.48
N PRO A 869 13.69 -2.57 17.77
CA PRO A 869 13.50 -3.98 18.07
C PRO A 869 13.06 -4.14 19.54
N GLY A 870 11.79 -4.48 19.77
CA GLY A 870 11.33 -4.71 21.15
C GLY A 870 9.85 -5.03 21.41
N GLY A 871 8.93 -4.88 20.45
CA GLY A 871 7.51 -5.23 20.60
C GLY A 871 7.21 -6.64 20.06
N VAL A 872 6.34 -7.37 20.77
CA VAL A 872 5.99 -8.80 20.61
C VAL A 872 5.84 -9.27 19.16
N SER A 873 6.52 -10.38 18.85
CA SER A 873 6.68 -11.04 17.56
C SER A 873 5.46 -11.84 17.06
N ASP A 874 4.24 -11.33 17.20
CA ASP A 874 3.04 -11.99 16.65
C ASP A 874 2.06 -10.95 16.09
N ASN A 875 2.39 -10.38 14.93
CA ASN A 875 1.38 -9.91 13.98
C ASN A 875 1.92 -10.01 12.55
N LEU A 876 1.93 -11.23 12.02
CA LEU A 876 2.22 -11.50 10.61
C LEU A 876 1.02 -11.07 9.76
N ALA A 877 1.19 -10.02 8.97
CA ALA A 877 0.47 -9.86 7.71
C ALA A 877 1.38 -9.11 6.71
N GLU A 878 2.47 -9.79 6.32
CA GLU A 878 3.29 -9.59 5.10
C GLU A 878 3.68 -8.13 4.75
N ASP A 879 4.96 -7.82 4.90
CA ASP A 879 5.52 -6.50 4.57
C ASP A 879 5.14 -6.02 3.16
N PRO A 880 4.79 -4.74 2.96
CA PRO A 880 4.65 -4.16 1.65
C PRO A 880 5.98 -4.29 0.91
N LEU A 881 5.96 -4.97 -0.24
CA LEU A 881 7.13 -5.09 -1.09
C LEU A 881 7.20 -3.84 -1.97
N LEU A 882 8.09 -2.92 -1.64
CA LEU A 882 8.29 -1.68 -2.39
C LEU A 882 9.27 -1.89 -3.54
N PHE A 883 9.02 -1.26 -4.69
CA PHE A 883 10.00 -1.14 -5.76
C PHE A 883 10.08 0.31 -6.24
N ASN A 884 11.30 0.79 -6.43
CA ASN A 884 11.59 2.13 -6.95
C ASN A 884 11.53 2.08 -8.49
N ILE A 885 10.69 2.94 -9.10
CA ILE A 885 10.53 3.07 -10.55
C ILE A 885 11.58 4.00 -11.19
N SER A 886 12.12 4.98 -10.47
CA SER A 886 13.18 5.89 -10.94
C SER A 886 14.59 5.25 -10.93
N GLY A 887 14.75 4.07 -10.32
CA GLY A 887 16.01 3.36 -10.16
C GLY A 887 16.83 3.85 -8.97
N ASN A 888 17.80 3.04 -8.51
CA ASN A 888 18.63 3.31 -7.33
C ASN A 888 19.35 4.68 -7.42
N ASP A 889 18.77 5.73 -6.86
CA ASP A 889 19.54 6.81 -6.27
C ASP A 889 19.98 6.37 -4.88
N GLY A 890 21.15 6.84 -4.43
CA GLY A 890 21.80 6.32 -3.23
C GLY A 890 21.17 6.81 -1.91
N ASP A 891 19.89 7.16 -1.90
CA ASP A 891 19.23 7.82 -0.76
C ASP A 891 17.98 7.06 -0.29
N ILE A 892 18.19 5.91 0.36
CA ILE A 892 17.14 5.16 1.06
C ILE A 892 16.53 5.92 2.27
N HIS A 893 16.99 7.15 2.56
CA HIS A 893 16.62 7.87 3.77
C HIS A 893 15.92 9.21 3.54
N THR A 894 15.77 9.71 2.31
CA THR A 894 14.95 10.89 2.03
C THR A 894 13.88 10.61 0.96
N MET A 895 12.61 10.85 1.29
CA MET A 895 11.47 10.66 0.36
C MET A 895 11.34 11.79 -0.68
N ASN A 896 12.45 12.42 -1.09
CA ASN A 896 12.41 13.58 -1.98
C ASN A 896 12.66 13.25 -3.47
N ASP A 897 13.08 12.02 -3.82
CA ASP A 897 13.39 11.63 -5.21
C ASP A 897 13.02 10.19 -5.62
N ASN A 898 12.52 9.37 -4.69
CA ASN A 898 12.23 7.97 -4.95
C ASN A 898 10.74 7.69 -5.24
N ASP A 899 10.44 7.28 -6.48
CA ASP A 899 9.11 6.87 -6.98
C ASP A 899 8.78 5.43 -6.51
N TRP A 900 8.31 5.28 -5.25
CA TRP A 900 8.12 3.98 -4.59
C TRP A 900 6.70 3.42 -4.79
N HIS A 901 6.60 2.27 -5.49
CA HIS A 901 5.33 1.59 -5.76
C HIS A 901 5.21 0.30 -4.95
N LEU A 902 3.97 -0.08 -4.60
CA LEU A 902 3.69 -1.42 -4.10
C LEU A 902 3.86 -2.44 -5.24
N SER A 903 4.71 -3.44 -5.02
CA SER A 903 4.91 -4.57 -5.92
C SER A 903 3.60 -5.32 -6.19
N PRO A 904 3.40 -5.89 -7.40
CA PRO A 904 2.30 -6.83 -7.68
C PRO A 904 2.28 -8.07 -6.76
N SER A 905 3.39 -8.37 -6.07
CA SER A 905 3.48 -9.45 -5.08
C SER A 905 3.10 -9.02 -3.66
N THR A 906 2.76 -7.74 -3.45
CA THR A 906 2.22 -7.24 -2.19
C THR A 906 0.85 -7.89 -1.92
N PRO A 907 0.51 -8.26 -0.68
CA PRO A 907 -0.80 -8.84 -0.39
C PRO A 907 -1.96 -7.92 -0.82
N MET A 908 -3.04 -8.51 -1.36
CA MET A 908 -4.24 -7.76 -1.79
C MET A 908 -4.80 -6.84 -0.70
N THR A 909 -4.74 -7.26 0.57
CA THR A 909 -5.19 -6.47 1.72
C THR A 909 -4.37 -5.20 1.97
N VAL A 910 -3.16 -5.10 1.40
CA VAL A 910 -2.27 -3.94 1.46
C VAL A 910 -2.33 -3.14 0.15
N ILE A 911 -2.48 -3.82 -1.00
CA ILE A 911 -2.72 -3.21 -2.32
C ILE A 911 -4.02 -2.40 -2.32
N GLU A 912 -5.05 -2.91 -1.66
CA GLU A 912 -6.35 -2.25 -1.62
C GLU A 912 -6.30 -0.96 -0.76
N GLY A 913 -5.41 -0.81 0.21
CA GLY A 913 -5.28 0.43 1.02
C GLY A 913 -6.60 1.04 1.53
N GLY A 914 -6.61 2.35 1.78
CA GLY A 914 -7.83 3.10 2.09
C GLY A 914 -8.67 3.38 0.84
N LEU A 915 -9.99 3.53 0.98
CA LEU A 915 -10.87 3.94 -0.14
C LEU A 915 -10.33 5.25 -0.79
N ASN A 916 -10.54 5.42 -2.09
CA ASN A 916 -9.83 6.45 -2.89
C ASN A 916 -10.50 7.83 -2.97
N GLY A 917 -11.59 8.05 -2.22
CA GLY A 917 -12.30 9.33 -2.06
C GLY A 917 -12.99 9.89 -3.32
N ARG A 918 -12.71 9.36 -4.51
CA ARG A 918 -13.23 9.89 -5.78
C ARG A 918 -14.71 9.60 -6.00
N ASP A 919 -15.17 8.44 -5.54
CA ASP A 919 -16.51 7.93 -5.85
C ASP A 919 -17.59 8.38 -4.84
N GLN A 920 -17.23 9.12 -3.77
CA GLN A 920 -18.10 9.33 -2.60
C GLN A 920 -18.49 10.81 -2.35
N SER A 921 -17.76 11.82 -2.86
CA SER A 921 -18.18 13.24 -2.82
C SER A 921 -17.34 14.15 -3.74
N PRO A 922 -17.95 15.07 -4.54
CA PRO A 922 -17.22 16.07 -5.32
C PRO A 922 -16.39 17.05 -4.48
N GLU A 923 -16.71 17.20 -3.19
CA GLU A 923 -16.02 18.11 -2.28
C GLU A 923 -14.76 17.46 -1.65
N TRP A 924 -14.64 16.12 -1.75
CA TRP A 924 -13.63 15.30 -1.06
C TRP A 924 -12.71 14.56 -2.05
N GLY A 925 -13.17 14.37 -3.28
CA GLY A 925 -12.45 13.65 -4.32
C GLY A 925 -11.27 14.44 -4.87
N PHE A 926 -10.07 13.94 -4.59
CA PHE A 926 -8.89 14.31 -5.36
C PHE A 926 -9.00 13.64 -6.74
N THR A 927 -9.47 14.39 -7.74
CA THR A 927 -9.61 13.89 -9.13
C THR A 927 -8.26 13.75 -9.84
N VAL A 928 -7.24 14.35 -9.25
CA VAL A 928 -5.89 14.51 -9.77
C VAL A 928 -4.93 14.16 -8.64
N ASP A 929 -3.85 13.41 -8.90
CA ASP A 929 -2.72 13.37 -7.96
C ASP A 929 -2.04 14.74 -7.85
N MET A 930 -1.07 14.83 -6.95
CA MET A 930 -0.32 16.05 -6.76
C MET A 930 0.57 16.40 -7.98
N ASP A 931 0.78 15.47 -8.91
CA ASP A 931 1.52 15.66 -10.17
C ASP A 931 0.64 16.17 -11.32
N GLY A 932 -0.66 16.36 -11.10
CA GLY A 932 -1.55 16.85 -12.14
C GLY A 932 -2.09 15.75 -13.07
N THR A 933 -1.90 14.46 -12.74
CA THR A 933 -2.41 13.33 -13.52
C THR A 933 -3.86 13.03 -13.15
N ASP A 934 -4.74 13.09 -14.16
CA ASP A 934 -6.13 12.66 -14.02
C ASP A 934 -6.16 11.16 -13.69
N ARG A 935 -6.60 10.84 -12.48
CA ARG A 935 -6.70 9.45 -12.01
C ARG A 935 -7.89 8.76 -12.73
N PRO A 936 -7.93 7.44 -12.95
CA PRO A 936 -9.07 6.74 -13.58
C PRO A 936 -10.25 6.49 -12.61
N ALA A 937 -11.48 6.41 -13.12
CA ALA A 937 -12.73 6.47 -12.33
C ALA A 937 -13.22 5.11 -11.79
N SER A 938 -12.37 4.09 -11.83
CA SER A 938 -12.73 2.74 -11.39
C SER A 938 -12.39 2.57 -9.91
N GLY A 939 -13.38 2.17 -9.10
CA GLY A 939 -13.32 1.92 -7.66
C GLY A 939 -12.39 0.80 -7.18
N THR A 940 -11.20 0.68 -7.77
CA THR A 940 -10.06 -0.02 -7.19
C THR A 940 -9.49 0.84 -6.07
N PRO A 941 -9.45 0.33 -4.83
CA PRO A 941 -8.84 1.05 -3.72
C PRO A 941 -7.29 0.95 -3.87
N TRP A 942 -6.55 2.01 -3.49
CA TRP A 942 -5.15 2.21 -3.90
C TRP A 942 -4.18 2.00 -2.75
N GLY A 943 -2.98 1.51 -3.09
CA GLY A 943 -1.85 1.36 -2.19
C GLY A 943 -1.21 2.66 -1.69
N LEU A 944 -0.37 2.52 -0.66
CA LEU A 944 0.38 3.56 0.06
C LEU A 944 1.22 4.53 -0.81
N GLY A 945 1.53 4.20 -2.07
CA GLY A 945 2.43 4.95 -2.96
C GLY A 945 1.79 6.01 -3.87
N ALA A 946 0.49 6.30 -3.74
CA ALA A 946 -0.21 7.20 -4.68
C ALA A 946 -0.07 8.71 -4.38
N TYR A 947 0.66 9.13 -3.34
CA TYR A 947 0.81 10.54 -2.96
C TYR A 947 2.28 10.87 -2.65
N GLU A 948 2.95 11.57 -3.57
CA GLU A 948 4.33 12.06 -3.42
C GLU A 948 4.38 13.59 -3.36
N PRO A 949 5.21 14.22 -2.50
CA PRO A 949 5.40 15.68 -2.41
C PRO A 949 6.17 16.31 -3.58
N PHE A 950 5.65 17.41 -4.15
CA PHE A 950 6.46 18.38 -4.91
C PHE A 950 7.14 19.36 -3.93
N ASN A 951 8.43 19.65 -4.20
CA ASN A 951 9.33 20.61 -3.51
C ASN A 951 8.69 21.80 -2.79
#